data_AF-A0A7S2XSY6-F1
#
_entry.id   AF-A0A7S2XSY6-F1
#
_cell.length_a   1.000
_cell.length_b   1.000
_cell.length_c   1.000
_cell.angle_alpha   90.00
_cell.angle_beta   90.00
_cell.angle_gamma   90.00
#
_symmetry.space_group_name_H-M   'P 1'
#
loop_
_entity.id
_entity.type
_entity.pdbx_description
1 polymer ?
#
loop_
_entity_poly.entity_id
_entity_poly.type
_entity_poly.pdbx_seq_one_letter_code
_entity_poly.pdbx_strand_id
1 'polypeptide(L)'
;MSGKLGSGRSVVLLGKANNDAVHMVKTTVSVVGNTAVLVGKGVGFLTQNGELKHSTPLAPASDVAELEYVSALHQCANPQALRQDGAISADEVAAFLKSRHGLAIPISTISQVVLAGFNTNFQQTPPPSVVPETHTSISHRFHHTTTIKEPQNKMNQSEEHVIKNGDQGLDENKKDEEAMLDLVELTAIILIPSLLRLRTRFESQSETKELPPSAVMKNNETTEDNHNTSNIPPVTEDDTEEDNHIPNVGMFKDVLSLILTDVTGSVEPKCLDAALVKDILRGYGEMALAQDEELVNEMVSVAQRGCSTINTHGDDEANKSKLLLDTNAFIEALTFDVVRKYDPAREDRISSNFQDVWSFPSSHVPSSNEQNFVDEENANSLPRSIAAPLFHEEKFRDVVKESASKCASCVKQKNANSDTVAQDDGSLAHSTTRRLFTAQAIDYTADTYRTKVFCVLLWVSFVLFYVSYLFYGQQGAYVHRCRGDENDKFYQIGCPLITGIVNPLLVIAELVIFGTPYIVLGSIGNGIEARETIWQMIVGIVGFGVMLVVPFASKFQISYWISTEANGKVLPTISLVSGILVMLVQLFHLIILFLRERGLCEKWSAWYFSLGNVRYESKIKRAGMFKTDQMLTNAHNLHRDSNGNVFSGSEDSSGDTRLLSRFGDALVAYSKLEGYNTIIGGFRYTWRGIWDGSLFFEEGIWLSNRVIVGTVFQIGVTIATPWLAYFGVVFIIDRIDNLEVPTQSPVSAPRSVAETLNPTIAPTEGDTELALGVKTAFIFGGVFAFITAAFMTAVFIPTMVSTTLKFRRGVIPSLRSEAFLRYRRALDEVANLFGGMLWGVLISSVMIAAIVGGFVYLLLWPTTSRVMFSFIGNYLGLLIVIITRLIAVKCLRSAYFAAFYRKKPFSGNIMTIIMECYSVAISVWFMVVRGIKILIIGALYIGRIDTPLFAPGVGILGPIEIDNWPSVSRKEILVHEAHRHPYLEILGFLYMTQLRYGSAFATRACSTWRLIFVSALMPWLHRFREVSRPTDVCRPEDEGELSLQPEDLRFRSSSEDYRVG
;
A
#
# COMPACT_ATOMS: atom_id res chain seq x y z
N MET A 1 -26.11 7.60 67.11
CA MET A 1 -25.46 8.82 67.63
C MET A 1 -24.99 9.67 66.46
N SER A 2 -25.14 10.99 66.61
CA SER A 2 -25.10 12.08 65.62
C SER A 2 -23.76 12.31 64.90
N GLY A 3 -23.80 12.91 63.68
CA GLY A 3 -22.61 13.47 63.00
C GLY A 3 -22.84 14.01 61.58
N LYS A 4 -23.37 15.24 61.47
CA LYS A 4 -23.78 16.05 60.29
C LYS A 4 -22.80 16.23 59.11
N LEU A 5 -23.40 16.32 57.91
CA LEU A 5 -22.89 16.95 56.68
C LEU A 5 -22.79 18.50 56.79
N GLY A 6 -21.83 19.09 56.07
CA GLY A 6 -21.75 20.52 55.79
C GLY A 6 -21.40 20.79 54.31
N SER A 7 -22.27 21.52 53.62
CA SER A 7 -22.11 21.98 52.23
C SER A 7 -21.49 23.38 52.19
N GLY A 8 -20.62 23.67 51.21
CA GLY A 8 -20.08 25.00 50.94
C GLY A 8 -20.33 25.43 49.50
N ARG A 9 -21.10 26.51 49.33
CA ARG A 9 -21.42 27.21 48.07
C ARG A 9 -20.22 28.04 47.56
N SER A 10 -20.00 28.05 46.25
CA SER A 10 -19.17 29.05 45.56
C SER A 10 -19.96 30.32 45.27
N VAL A 11 -19.32 31.46 45.54
CA VAL A 11 -19.81 32.83 45.36
C VAL A 11 -19.52 33.29 43.93
N VAL A 12 -20.53 33.86 43.27
CA VAL A 12 -20.44 34.61 42.01
C VAL A 12 -20.20 36.07 42.34
N LEU A 13 -19.17 36.69 41.77
CA LEU A 13 -18.97 38.14 41.76
C LEU A 13 -18.98 38.65 40.32
N LEU A 14 -20.01 39.43 40.01
CA LEU A 14 -20.15 40.29 38.82
C LEU A 14 -19.47 41.63 39.12
N GLY A 15 -18.58 42.07 38.23
CA GLY A 15 -18.01 43.42 38.21
C GLY A 15 -18.04 43.98 36.79
N LYS A 16 -18.61 45.17 36.65
CA LYS A 16 -18.86 45.92 35.41
C LYS A 16 -17.98 47.18 35.44
N ALA A 17 -17.18 47.47 34.40
CA ALA A 17 -16.91 48.83 33.89
C ALA A 17 -15.84 48.91 32.77
N ASN A 18 -16.27 49.58 31.69
CA ASN A 18 -15.61 50.55 30.81
C ASN A 18 -14.39 50.26 29.91
N ASN A 19 -14.58 50.74 28.68
CA ASN A 19 -13.66 50.97 27.57
C ASN A 19 -12.47 51.86 27.97
N ASP A 20 -11.27 51.53 27.47
CA ASP A 20 -10.45 52.45 26.67
C ASP A 20 -9.32 51.69 25.95
N ALA A 21 -8.95 52.22 24.78
CA ALA A 21 -8.02 51.63 23.82
C ALA A 21 -6.58 51.57 24.34
N VAL A 22 -5.97 50.39 24.28
CA VAL A 22 -4.51 50.20 24.31
C VAL A 22 -4.12 49.08 23.36
N HIS A 23 -3.30 49.43 22.36
CA HIS A 23 -2.53 48.50 21.53
C HIS A 23 -1.79 47.49 22.41
N MET A 24 -2.15 46.21 22.33
CA MET A 24 -1.37 45.14 22.95
C MET A 24 -0.99 44.09 21.92
N VAL A 25 0.32 44.05 21.65
CA VAL A 25 1.04 42.93 21.06
C VAL A 25 0.58 41.63 21.74
N LYS A 26 -0.06 40.74 20.98
CA LYS A 26 -0.36 39.37 21.41
C LYS A 26 0.95 38.58 21.47
N THR A 27 1.68 38.70 22.57
CA THR A 27 2.66 37.70 22.97
C THR A 27 1.90 36.56 23.64
N THR A 28 1.41 35.63 22.84
CA THR A 28 0.81 34.39 23.34
C THR A 28 1.92 33.53 23.91
N VAL A 29 2.18 33.61 25.22
CA VAL A 29 2.97 32.62 25.95
C VAL A 29 2.13 31.35 26.01
N SER A 30 2.31 30.48 25.01
CA SER A 30 1.87 29.09 25.07
C SER A 30 2.66 28.38 26.15
N VAL A 31 2.00 27.97 27.23
CA VAL A 31 2.55 27.05 28.21
C VAL A 31 2.64 25.67 27.55
N VAL A 32 3.78 25.41 26.88
CA VAL A 32 4.10 24.12 26.27
C VAL A 32 4.51 23.14 27.37
N GLY A 33 3.53 22.39 27.87
CA GLY A 33 3.75 21.21 28.70
C GLY A 33 3.65 19.92 27.88
N ASN A 34 4.47 19.76 26.83
CA ASN A 34 4.59 18.49 26.11
C ASN A 34 5.75 17.68 26.70
N THR A 35 5.46 16.51 27.25
CA THR A 35 6.50 15.58 27.70
C THR A 35 7.04 14.86 26.46
N ALA A 36 8.17 15.33 25.92
CA ALA A 36 8.89 14.60 24.88
C ALA A 36 9.43 13.30 25.49
N VAL A 37 8.97 12.16 24.98
CA VAL A 37 9.55 10.86 25.33
C VAL A 37 10.50 10.49 24.22
N LEU A 38 11.80 10.48 24.53
CA LEU A 38 12.83 9.92 23.67
C LEU A 38 12.60 8.40 23.54
N VAL A 39 11.91 8.01 22.49
CA VAL A 39 11.85 6.62 22.02
C VAL A 39 12.95 6.48 20.97
N GLY A 40 13.80 5.46 21.09
CA GLY A 40 15.01 5.32 20.27
C GLY A 40 14.80 5.58 18.77
N LYS A 41 15.61 6.49 18.22
CA LYS A 41 15.67 6.95 16.82
C LYS A 41 14.46 7.72 16.24
N GLY A 42 13.48 8.14 17.05
CA GLY A 42 12.45 9.08 16.60
C GLY A 42 11.78 9.82 17.75
N VAL A 43 11.63 11.14 17.65
CA VAL A 43 10.94 11.95 18.68
C VAL A 43 9.44 11.71 18.57
N GLY A 44 8.91 10.81 19.41
CA GLY A 44 7.47 10.64 19.58
C GLY A 44 6.92 11.67 20.56
N PHE A 45 5.93 12.46 20.13
CA PHE A 45 5.22 13.36 21.04
C PHE A 45 4.00 12.60 21.60
N LEU A 46 3.99 12.38 22.91
CA LEU A 46 2.74 12.05 23.61
C LEU A 46 1.95 13.34 23.73
N THR A 47 0.77 13.38 23.12
CA THR A 47 -0.18 14.45 23.43
C THR A 47 -0.65 14.38 24.88
N GLN A 48 -1.24 15.46 25.39
CA GLN A 48 -1.95 15.44 26.68
C GLN A 48 -3.00 14.31 26.79
N ASN A 49 -3.46 13.75 25.65
CA ASN A 49 -4.41 12.64 25.61
C ASN A 49 -3.76 11.25 25.54
N GLY A 50 -2.42 11.15 25.60
CA GLY A 50 -1.71 9.88 25.51
C GLY A 50 -1.67 9.24 24.10
N GLU A 51 -2.14 9.94 23.06
CA GLU A 51 -2.02 9.45 21.69
C GLU A 51 -0.57 9.54 21.21
N LEU A 52 -0.05 8.42 20.71
CA LEU A 52 1.26 8.33 20.07
C LEU A 52 1.17 8.99 18.69
N LYS A 53 1.67 10.21 18.59
CA LYS A 53 1.68 10.99 17.35
C LYS A 53 3.03 10.83 16.66
N HIS A 54 2.99 10.39 15.40
CA HIS A 54 4.18 10.29 14.57
C HIS A 54 4.41 11.61 13.85
N SER A 55 5.66 12.01 13.83
CA SER A 55 6.14 13.21 13.15
C SER A 55 6.55 12.79 11.73
N THR A 56 5.91 13.33 10.69
CA THR A 56 6.18 13.00 9.28
C THR A 56 6.66 14.21 8.51
N PRO A 57 7.63 14.09 7.60
CA PRO A 57 8.21 15.24 6.89
C PRO A 57 7.17 16.16 6.25
N LEU A 58 7.48 17.45 6.12
CA LEU A 58 6.64 18.40 5.39
C LEU A 58 6.49 17.97 3.92
N ALA A 59 5.39 18.44 3.31
CA ALA A 59 4.78 17.79 2.15
C ALA A 59 5.74 17.47 0.98
N PRO A 60 6.62 18.38 0.51
CA PRO A 60 7.56 18.06 -0.58
C PRO A 60 8.53 16.92 -0.26
N ALA A 61 9.04 16.85 0.97
CA ALA A 61 9.96 15.78 1.39
C ALA A 61 9.21 14.45 1.60
N SER A 62 7.95 14.51 2.02
CA SER A 62 7.07 13.36 2.05
C SER A 62 6.77 12.83 0.64
N ASP A 63 6.58 13.71 -0.33
CA ASP A 63 6.31 13.34 -1.73
C ASP A 63 7.50 12.61 -2.35
N VAL A 64 8.73 13.11 -2.11
CA VAL A 64 9.98 12.43 -2.53
C VAL A 64 10.12 11.06 -1.88
N ALA A 65 9.86 10.96 -0.58
CA ALA A 65 9.92 9.69 0.12
C ALA A 65 8.89 8.67 -0.39
N GLU A 66 7.72 9.14 -0.83
CA GLU A 66 6.69 8.28 -1.44
C GLU A 66 7.12 7.81 -2.83
N LEU A 67 7.75 8.68 -3.62
CA LEU A 67 8.35 8.30 -4.91
C LEU A 67 9.48 7.27 -4.72
N GLU A 68 10.40 7.47 -3.77
CA GLU A 68 11.43 6.50 -3.42
C GLU A 68 10.81 5.15 -2.99
N TYR A 69 9.75 5.18 -2.19
CA TYR A 69 9.01 3.99 -1.79
C TYR A 69 8.36 3.27 -2.97
N VAL A 70 7.73 4.00 -3.89
CA VAL A 70 7.12 3.46 -5.10
C VAL A 70 8.14 2.81 -6.02
N SER A 71 9.29 3.47 -6.23
CA SER A 71 10.40 2.86 -6.94
C SER A 71 10.87 1.57 -6.26
N ALA A 72 11.06 1.59 -4.94
CA ALA A 72 11.51 0.41 -4.19
C ALA A 72 10.55 -0.78 -4.28
N LEU A 73 9.24 -0.51 -4.31
CA LEU A 73 8.19 -1.51 -4.53
C LEU A 73 8.22 -2.05 -5.96
N HIS A 74 8.48 -1.19 -6.94
CA HIS A 74 8.51 -1.55 -8.35
C HIS A 74 9.73 -2.43 -8.70
N GLN A 75 10.85 -2.28 -7.99
CA GLN A 75 12.11 -2.99 -8.28
C GLN A 75 12.07 -4.50 -7.96
N CYS A 76 11.21 -5.29 -8.60
CA CYS A 76 10.91 -6.68 -8.20
C CYS A 76 11.82 -7.77 -8.77
N ALA A 77 12.57 -7.50 -9.83
CA ALA A 77 13.24 -8.55 -10.62
C ALA A 77 14.41 -9.21 -9.87
N ASN A 78 15.19 -8.43 -9.13
CA ASN A 78 16.26 -8.95 -8.27
C ASN A 78 15.88 -8.84 -6.79
N PRO A 79 15.53 -9.95 -6.10
CA PRO A 79 15.20 -9.92 -4.68
C PRO A 79 16.41 -9.71 -3.76
N GLN A 80 17.64 -9.74 -4.30
CA GLN A 80 18.88 -9.62 -3.54
C GLN A 80 19.48 -8.22 -3.58
N ALA A 81 19.14 -7.40 -4.58
CA ALA A 81 19.68 -6.06 -4.76
C ALA A 81 18.56 -5.05 -4.98
N LEU A 82 18.64 -3.92 -4.25
CA LEU A 82 17.79 -2.76 -4.45
C LEU A 82 18.70 -1.63 -4.93
N ARG A 83 18.40 -1.06 -6.10
CA ARG A 83 19.17 0.05 -6.65
C ARG A 83 18.81 1.32 -5.87
N GLN A 84 19.83 1.93 -5.26
CA GLN A 84 19.65 3.05 -4.32
C GLN A 84 19.29 4.36 -5.02
N ASP A 85 19.60 4.47 -6.32
CA ASP A 85 19.19 5.55 -7.22
C ASP A 85 17.68 5.56 -7.51
N GLY A 86 16.97 4.46 -7.25
CA GLY A 86 15.55 4.34 -7.56
C GLY A 86 15.26 4.06 -9.03
N ALA A 87 16.24 3.64 -9.83
CA ALA A 87 16.06 3.30 -11.22
C ALA A 87 15.19 2.03 -11.39
N ILE A 88 14.34 2.00 -12.41
CA ILE A 88 13.43 0.88 -12.74
C ILE A 88 13.78 0.32 -14.11
N SER A 89 14.08 -0.98 -14.18
CA SER A 89 14.51 -1.64 -15.42
C SER A 89 13.36 -2.30 -16.20
N ALA A 90 13.59 -2.63 -17.47
CA ALA A 90 12.56 -3.20 -18.36
C ALA A 90 12.00 -4.56 -17.87
N ASP A 91 12.84 -5.38 -17.27
CA ASP A 91 12.48 -6.67 -16.65
C ASP A 91 11.53 -6.48 -15.46
N GLU A 92 11.68 -5.41 -14.69
CA GLU A 92 10.81 -5.06 -13.58
C GLU A 92 9.45 -4.56 -14.05
N VAL A 93 9.41 -3.74 -15.10
CA VAL A 93 8.16 -3.34 -15.76
C VAL A 93 7.44 -4.57 -16.34
N ALA A 94 8.18 -5.48 -16.99
CA ALA A 94 7.61 -6.74 -17.49
C ALA A 94 7.06 -7.61 -16.34
N ALA A 95 7.81 -7.75 -15.24
CA ALA A 95 7.38 -8.50 -14.06
C ALA A 95 6.15 -7.88 -13.41
N PHE A 96 6.11 -6.56 -13.28
CA PHE A 96 4.98 -5.79 -12.77
C PHE A 96 3.73 -6.01 -13.63
N LEU A 97 3.81 -5.79 -14.95
CA LEU A 97 2.67 -5.99 -15.87
C LEU A 97 2.19 -7.45 -15.90
N LYS A 98 3.11 -8.41 -15.80
CA LYS A 98 2.79 -9.84 -15.72
C LYS A 98 2.08 -10.18 -14.40
N SER A 99 2.61 -9.73 -13.26
CA SER A 99 2.06 -10.03 -11.93
C SER A 99 0.71 -9.34 -11.73
N ARG A 100 0.62 -8.04 -12.07
CA ARG A 100 -0.53 -7.20 -11.76
C ARG A 100 -1.67 -7.35 -12.77
N HIS A 101 -1.35 -7.41 -14.06
CA HIS A 101 -2.33 -7.38 -15.15
C HIS A 101 -2.38 -8.69 -15.97
N GLY A 102 -1.53 -9.68 -15.65
CA GLY A 102 -1.46 -10.94 -16.40
C GLY A 102 -0.90 -10.78 -17.81
N LEU A 103 -0.21 -9.66 -18.10
CA LEU A 103 0.35 -9.34 -19.40
C LEU A 103 1.81 -9.80 -19.46
N ALA A 104 2.07 -10.95 -20.08
CA ALA A 104 3.44 -11.35 -20.39
C ALA A 104 3.89 -10.72 -21.70
N ILE A 105 4.81 -9.76 -21.58
CA ILE A 105 5.36 -9.01 -22.69
C ILE A 105 6.87 -9.27 -22.71
N PRO A 106 7.48 -9.51 -23.89
CA PRO A 106 8.93 -9.66 -23.98
C PRO A 106 9.66 -8.43 -23.44
N ILE A 107 10.76 -8.64 -22.72
CA ILE A 107 11.55 -7.55 -22.12
C ILE A 107 12.04 -6.58 -23.20
N SER A 108 12.43 -7.08 -24.37
CA SER A 108 12.81 -6.25 -25.52
C SER A 108 11.69 -5.34 -26.00
N THR A 109 10.43 -5.81 -25.99
CA THR A 109 9.27 -4.97 -26.32
C THR A 109 9.02 -3.91 -25.26
N ILE A 110 9.19 -4.23 -23.98
CA ILE A 110 9.09 -3.23 -22.91
C ILE A 110 10.18 -2.16 -23.08
N SER A 111 11.42 -2.58 -23.33
CA SER A 111 12.53 -1.65 -23.59
C SER A 111 12.24 -0.75 -24.81
N GLN A 112 11.88 -1.35 -25.95
CA GLN A 112 11.69 -0.63 -27.22
C GLN A 112 10.41 0.20 -27.33
N VAL A 113 9.36 -0.14 -26.58
CA VAL A 113 8.06 0.52 -26.69
C VAL A 113 7.76 1.35 -25.46
N VAL A 114 7.89 0.75 -24.27
CA VAL A 114 7.53 1.42 -23.02
C VAL A 114 8.66 2.35 -22.60
N LEU A 115 9.87 1.81 -22.43
CA LEU A 115 10.98 2.61 -21.96
C LEU A 115 11.46 3.59 -23.02
N ALA A 116 11.54 3.23 -24.31
CA ALA A 116 11.95 4.18 -25.34
C ALA A 116 11.03 5.42 -25.49
N GLY A 117 9.76 5.33 -25.07
CA GLY A 117 8.87 6.51 -25.04
C GLY A 117 9.04 7.38 -23.79
N PHE A 118 9.37 6.75 -22.65
CA PHE A 118 9.46 7.46 -21.37
C PHE A 118 10.89 7.85 -20.96
N ASN A 119 11.87 7.03 -21.31
CA ASN A 119 13.29 7.27 -21.10
C ASN A 119 13.81 8.19 -22.20
N THR A 120 14.30 9.34 -21.77
CA THR A 120 14.77 10.40 -22.67
C THR A 120 16.17 10.11 -23.22
N ASN A 121 16.98 9.36 -22.46
CA ASN A 121 18.37 9.01 -22.75
C ASN A 121 18.51 7.87 -23.76
N PHE A 122 17.42 7.19 -24.13
CA PHE A 122 17.47 6.10 -25.10
C PHE A 122 17.85 6.64 -26.49
N GLN A 123 19.11 6.46 -26.89
CA GLN A 123 19.53 6.70 -28.26
C GLN A 123 18.88 5.65 -29.15
N GLN A 124 18.00 6.08 -30.05
CA GLN A 124 17.55 5.18 -31.11
C GLN A 124 18.77 4.83 -31.96
N THR A 125 19.25 3.60 -31.82
CA THR A 125 20.16 3.06 -32.82
C THR A 125 19.44 3.16 -34.17
N PRO A 126 20.05 3.78 -35.19
CA PRO A 126 19.41 3.94 -36.48
C PRO A 126 18.93 2.56 -36.97
N PRO A 127 17.73 2.47 -37.56
CA PRO A 127 17.21 1.21 -38.07
C PRO A 127 18.30 0.58 -38.97
N PRO A 128 18.58 -0.74 -38.83
CA PRO A 128 19.67 -1.38 -39.55
C PRO A 128 19.53 -1.03 -41.03
N SER A 129 20.54 -0.32 -41.55
CA SER A 129 20.58 0.08 -42.95
C SER A 129 20.43 -1.17 -43.81
N VAL A 130 19.52 -1.09 -44.77
CA VAL A 130 19.19 -2.11 -45.75
C VAL A 130 20.43 -2.91 -46.14
N VAL A 131 20.42 -4.20 -45.83
CA VAL A 131 21.48 -5.15 -46.15
C VAL A 131 21.82 -5.03 -47.64
N PRO A 132 23.08 -4.82 -48.02
CA PRO A 132 23.46 -4.84 -49.43
C PRO A 132 23.21 -6.23 -50.01
N GLU A 133 22.54 -6.26 -51.16
CA GLU A 133 22.20 -7.45 -51.94
C GLU A 133 23.38 -8.44 -52.00
N THR A 134 23.21 -9.60 -51.37
CA THR A 134 24.18 -10.69 -51.48
C THR A 134 23.86 -11.53 -52.71
N HIS A 135 24.77 -11.50 -53.68
CA HIS A 135 24.80 -12.39 -54.82
C HIS A 135 24.76 -13.86 -54.37
N THR A 136 23.75 -14.56 -54.87
CA THR A 136 23.61 -16.01 -54.79
C THR A 136 24.73 -16.70 -55.55
N SER A 137 25.49 -17.56 -54.85
CA SER A 137 26.27 -18.61 -55.51
C SER A 137 25.96 -19.97 -54.89
N ILE A 138 25.68 -20.90 -55.79
CA ILE A 138 25.22 -22.27 -55.61
C ILE A 138 26.41 -23.14 -55.20
N SER A 139 26.28 -23.97 -54.14
CA SER A 139 26.99 -25.27 -54.10
C SER A 139 26.45 -26.26 -53.05
N HIS A 140 25.95 -27.39 -53.57
CA HIS A 140 26.04 -28.77 -53.08
C HIS A 140 25.79 -29.17 -51.61
N ARG A 141 24.57 -29.67 -51.37
CA ARG A 141 24.19 -31.06 -51.01
C ARG A 141 25.30 -31.95 -50.37
N PHE A 142 25.09 -32.35 -49.11
CA PHE A 142 25.30 -33.74 -48.65
C PHE A 142 24.33 -34.11 -47.51
N HIS A 143 23.70 -35.27 -47.66
CA HIS A 143 22.84 -35.92 -46.65
C HIS A 143 23.69 -36.58 -45.56
N HIS A 144 23.22 -36.56 -44.30
CA HIS A 144 23.31 -37.74 -43.44
C HIS A 144 22.18 -37.77 -42.40
N THR A 145 21.37 -38.82 -42.52
CA THR A 145 20.39 -39.32 -41.55
C THR A 145 21.13 -40.24 -40.56
N THR A 146 20.87 -40.15 -39.25
CA THR A 146 20.84 -41.31 -38.33
C THR A 146 20.29 -40.96 -36.93
N THR A 147 19.11 -41.52 -36.65
CA THR A 147 18.68 -42.28 -35.45
C THR A 147 19.39 -42.17 -34.08
N ILE A 148 18.58 -41.84 -33.06
CA ILE A 148 18.36 -42.47 -31.73
C ILE A 148 19.57 -43.02 -30.95
N LYS A 149 19.81 -42.49 -29.74
CA LYS A 149 19.84 -43.24 -28.45
C LYS A 149 20.11 -42.34 -27.23
N GLU A 150 19.26 -42.47 -26.21
CA GLU A 150 19.60 -42.25 -24.79
C GLU A 150 20.82 -43.11 -24.39
N PRO A 151 21.63 -42.68 -23.40
CA PRO A 151 21.47 -43.30 -22.08
C PRO A 151 21.79 -42.42 -20.86
N GLN A 152 21.40 -42.99 -19.72
CA GLN A 152 21.63 -42.58 -18.34
C GLN A 152 23.10 -42.34 -17.94
N ASN A 153 23.28 -41.31 -17.10
CA ASN A 153 23.94 -41.33 -15.78
C ASN A 153 25.39 -41.88 -15.67
N LYS A 154 26.37 -41.00 -15.41
CA LYS A 154 27.42 -41.22 -14.39
C LYS A 154 28.25 -39.97 -14.09
N MET A 155 28.61 -39.91 -12.82
CA MET A 155 29.35 -38.91 -12.06
C MET A 155 30.88 -39.05 -12.24
N ASN A 156 31.58 -37.93 -12.02
CA ASN A 156 33.02 -37.73 -11.71
C ASN A 156 34.02 -37.33 -12.83
N GLN A 157 34.50 -36.08 -12.66
CA GLN A 157 35.89 -35.59 -12.73
C GLN A 157 36.75 -35.88 -13.98
N SER A 158 37.06 -34.82 -14.73
CA SER A 158 38.44 -34.33 -14.92
C SER A 158 38.43 -33.01 -15.70
N GLU A 159 39.34 -32.13 -15.31
CA GLU A 159 39.62 -30.80 -15.84
C GLU A 159 40.29 -30.84 -17.23
N GLU A 160 40.33 -29.65 -17.81
CA GLU A 160 41.35 -29.12 -18.74
C GLU A 160 41.10 -29.25 -20.26
N HIS A 161 41.23 -28.09 -20.92
CA HIS A 161 41.21 -27.82 -22.36
C HIS A 161 39.87 -27.62 -23.09
N VAL A 162 39.18 -26.49 -22.85
CA VAL A 162 38.57 -25.66 -23.93
C VAL A 162 38.46 -24.21 -23.46
N ILE A 163 39.45 -23.35 -23.76
CA ILE A 163 39.27 -21.88 -23.75
C ILE A 163 39.93 -21.34 -25.01
N LYS A 164 39.10 -20.94 -25.98
CA LYS A 164 39.32 -19.94 -27.03
C LYS A 164 38.11 -20.03 -27.98
N ASN A 165 37.02 -19.34 -27.61
CA ASN A 165 35.89 -18.89 -28.47
C ASN A 165 34.78 -18.25 -27.61
N GLY A 166 35.13 -17.41 -26.64
CA GLY A 166 34.22 -16.95 -25.57
C GLY A 166 33.94 -15.44 -25.45
N ASP A 167 34.49 -14.58 -26.31
CA ASP A 167 34.43 -13.12 -26.09
C ASP A 167 33.29 -12.38 -26.81
N GLN A 168 32.50 -13.02 -27.67
CA GLN A 168 31.38 -12.34 -28.35
C GLN A 168 30.07 -12.28 -27.54
N GLY A 169 30.01 -12.89 -26.35
CA GLY A 169 28.79 -12.95 -25.52
C GLY A 169 28.70 -11.89 -24.39
N LEU A 170 29.71 -11.04 -24.21
CA LEU A 170 29.74 -10.06 -23.11
C LEU A 170 29.16 -8.69 -23.48
N ASP A 171 29.12 -8.32 -24.77
CA ASP A 171 28.62 -7.01 -25.19
C ASP A 171 27.09 -6.92 -25.26
N GLU A 172 26.36 -8.04 -25.44
CA GLU A 172 24.89 -8.01 -25.46
C GLU A 172 24.29 -7.66 -24.08
N ASN A 173 24.93 -8.11 -22.99
CA ASN A 173 24.48 -7.77 -21.63
C ASN A 173 24.64 -6.27 -21.30
N LYS A 174 25.51 -5.54 -22.00
CA LYS A 174 25.74 -4.12 -21.72
C LYS A 174 24.63 -3.22 -22.28
N LYS A 175 24.02 -3.61 -23.39
CA LYS A 175 22.88 -2.87 -24.00
C LYS A 175 21.61 -2.96 -23.18
N ASP A 176 21.42 -4.05 -22.44
CA ASP A 176 20.24 -4.23 -21.58
C ASP A 176 20.31 -3.38 -20.30
N GLU A 177 21.50 -2.89 -19.89
CA GLU A 177 21.66 -1.96 -18.75
C GLU A 177 21.22 -0.52 -19.07
N GLU A 178 21.07 -0.14 -20.35
CA GLU A 178 20.85 1.27 -20.74
C GLU A 178 19.38 1.73 -20.67
N ALA A 179 18.42 0.79 -20.60
CA ALA A 179 17.00 1.12 -20.54
C ALA A 179 16.46 1.03 -19.11
N MET A 180 16.74 2.06 -18.31
CA MET A 180 16.15 2.23 -16.96
C MET A 180 15.39 3.56 -16.86
N LEU A 181 14.34 3.62 -16.05
CA LEU A 181 13.64 4.85 -15.69
C LEU A 181 14.14 5.34 -14.34
N ASP A 182 14.68 6.54 -14.28
CA ASP A 182 15.02 7.17 -13.01
C ASP A 182 13.81 7.79 -12.31
N LEU A 183 14.02 8.34 -11.11
CA LEU A 183 12.93 8.90 -10.32
C LEU A 183 12.32 10.17 -10.96
N VAL A 184 13.09 10.96 -11.69
CA VAL A 184 12.62 12.19 -12.34
C VAL A 184 11.73 11.84 -13.53
N GLU A 185 12.15 10.87 -14.34
CA GLU A 185 11.36 10.30 -15.43
C GLU A 185 10.09 9.65 -14.89
N LEU A 186 10.19 8.87 -13.80
CA LEU A 186 9.03 8.29 -13.13
C LEU A 186 8.01 9.35 -12.70
N THR A 187 8.47 10.46 -12.10
CA THR A 187 7.62 11.59 -11.74
C THR A 187 7.00 12.24 -12.98
N ALA A 188 7.77 12.44 -14.05
CA ALA A 188 7.26 13.00 -15.30
C ALA A 188 6.14 12.15 -15.92
N ILE A 189 6.24 10.83 -15.82
CA ILE A 189 5.19 9.88 -16.25
C ILE A 189 3.95 10.02 -15.36
N ILE A 190 4.12 9.93 -14.04
CA ILE A 190 3.00 9.95 -13.07
C ILE A 190 2.20 11.26 -13.16
N LEU A 191 2.83 12.38 -13.54
CA LEU A 191 2.17 13.69 -13.65
C LEU A 191 1.31 13.86 -14.91
N ILE A 192 1.43 12.98 -15.91
CA ILE A 192 0.67 13.08 -17.17
C ILE A 192 -0.83 13.36 -16.95
N PRO A 193 -1.56 12.62 -16.09
CA PRO A 193 -3.00 12.84 -15.91
C PRO A 193 -3.33 14.22 -15.31
N SER A 194 -2.56 14.67 -14.32
CA SER A 194 -2.70 16.01 -13.73
C SER A 194 -2.44 17.12 -14.75
N LEU A 195 -1.43 16.97 -15.61
CA LEU A 195 -1.12 17.96 -16.66
C LEU A 195 -2.27 18.08 -17.68
N LEU A 196 -2.93 16.96 -18.04
CA LEU A 196 -4.10 16.99 -18.92
C LEU A 196 -5.30 17.67 -18.28
N ARG A 197 -5.58 17.41 -16.99
CA ARG A 197 -6.68 18.08 -16.27
C ARG A 197 -6.44 19.58 -16.19
N LEU A 198 -5.20 19.99 -15.94
CA LEU A 198 -4.82 21.40 -15.92
C LEU A 198 -4.95 22.05 -17.30
N ARG A 199 -4.61 21.34 -18.38
CA ARG A 199 -4.86 21.79 -19.75
C ARG A 199 -6.35 22.01 -20.00
N THR A 200 -7.20 21.03 -19.71
CA THR A 200 -8.65 21.15 -19.94
C THR A 200 -9.25 22.34 -19.18
N ARG A 201 -8.77 22.58 -17.95
CA ARG A 201 -9.16 23.78 -17.19
C ARG A 201 -8.64 25.06 -17.82
N PHE A 202 -7.39 25.08 -18.29
CA PHE A 202 -6.83 26.23 -18.99
C PHE A 202 -7.69 26.61 -20.21
N GLU A 203 -8.04 25.62 -21.04
CA GLU A 203 -8.89 25.79 -22.23
C GLU A 203 -10.27 26.36 -21.84
N SER A 204 -10.91 25.84 -20.79
CA SER A 204 -12.20 26.35 -20.31
C SER A 204 -12.13 27.80 -19.79
N GLN A 205 -11.00 28.21 -19.20
CA GLN A 205 -10.80 29.58 -18.73
C GLN A 205 -10.50 30.56 -19.86
N SER A 206 -9.85 30.12 -20.94
CA SER A 206 -9.66 30.95 -22.14
C SER A 206 -10.99 31.21 -22.85
N GLU A 207 -11.83 30.18 -23.04
CA GLU A 207 -13.14 30.33 -23.69
C GLU A 207 -14.06 31.30 -22.93
N THR A 208 -14.03 31.25 -21.59
CA THR A 208 -14.86 32.14 -20.76
C THR A 208 -14.46 33.62 -20.89
N LYS A 209 -13.19 33.93 -21.19
CA LYS A 209 -12.70 35.31 -21.31
C LYS A 209 -13.03 35.95 -22.67
N GLU A 210 -13.27 35.15 -23.70
CA GLU A 210 -13.54 35.65 -25.05
C GLU A 210 -15.01 35.98 -25.31
N LEU A 211 -15.91 35.65 -24.37
CA LEU A 211 -17.30 36.10 -24.43
C LEU A 211 -17.36 37.63 -24.29
N PRO A 212 -17.79 38.37 -25.33
CA PRO A 212 -17.71 39.82 -25.33
C PRO A 212 -18.63 40.39 -24.23
N PRO A 213 -18.15 41.37 -23.43
CA PRO A 213 -18.91 41.94 -22.31
C PRO A 213 -20.21 42.67 -22.72
N SER A 214 -20.52 42.74 -24.01
CA SER A 214 -21.66 43.44 -24.59
C SER A 214 -22.99 42.67 -24.56
N ALA A 215 -23.03 41.40 -24.16
CA ALA A 215 -24.28 40.61 -24.04
C ALA A 215 -24.90 40.58 -22.63
N VAL A 216 -24.26 41.17 -21.62
CA VAL A 216 -24.89 41.40 -20.31
C VAL A 216 -25.84 42.60 -20.42
N MET A 217 -27.02 42.28 -20.93
CA MET A 217 -28.12 43.21 -21.23
C MET A 217 -28.49 44.02 -19.98
N LYS A 218 -28.33 45.34 -20.09
CA LYS A 218 -28.92 46.33 -19.19
C LYS A 218 -30.44 46.30 -19.32
N ASN A 219 -31.13 45.45 -18.56
CA ASN A 219 -32.57 45.59 -18.32
C ASN A 219 -32.80 46.02 -16.88
N ASN A 220 -32.53 47.29 -16.61
CA ASN A 220 -33.19 48.05 -15.55
C ASN A 220 -34.34 48.80 -16.21
N GLU A 221 -35.55 48.25 -16.17
CA GLU A 221 -36.77 49.05 -16.21
C GLU A 221 -37.81 48.41 -15.29
N THR A 222 -37.91 49.02 -14.11
CA THR A 222 -39.10 49.17 -13.26
C THR A 222 -40.37 48.44 -13.70
N THR A 223 -40.76 47.40 -12.97
CA THR A 223 -42.17 47.15 -12.66
C THR A 223 -42.27 46.40 -11.33
N GLU A 224 -42.79 47.09 -10.31
CA GLU A 224 -43.43 46.44 -9.17
C GLU A 224 -44.61 45.64 -9.72
N ASP A 225 -44.61 44.31 -9.59
CA ASP A 225 -45.85 43.58 -9.32
C ASP A 225 -45.64 42.11 -8.93
N ASN A 226 -46.59 41.66 -8.12
CA ASN A 226 -46.64 40.44 -7.34
C ASN A 226 -46.72 39.12 -8.13
N HIS A 227 -46.32 38.05 -7.44
CA HIS A 227 -46.71 36.64 -7.59
C HIS A 227 -46.44 35.94 -8.94
N ASN A 228 -45.48 35.01 -8.95
CA ASN A 228 -45.75 33.57 -8.92
C ASN A 228 -44.48 32.73 -9.18
N THR A 229 -44.28 31.73 -8.31
CA THR A 229 -43.62 30.44 -8.53
C THR A 229 -42.85 30.25 -9.84
N SER A 230 -41.51 30.38 -9.76
CA SER A 230 -40.60 29.70 -10.67
C SER A 230 -39.76 28.71 -9.86
N ASN A 231 -40.10 27.42 -10.03
CA ASN A 231 -39.37 26.28 -9.49
C ASN A 231 -38.08 26.07 -10.32
N ILE A 232 -37.08 26.94 -10.18
CA ILE A 232 -35.71 26.58 -10.53
C ILE A 232 -35.12 25.97 -9.25
N PRO A 233 -34.80 24.67 -9.21
CA PRO A 233 -34.17 24.08 -8.05
C PRO A 233 -32.87 24.85 -7.79
N PRO A 234 -32.60 25.29 -6.55
CA PRO A 234 -31.33 25.92 -6.22
C PRO A 234 -30.22 24.95 -6.65
N VAL A 235 -29.37 25.38 -7.57
CA VAL A 235 -28.09 24.71 -7.83
C VAL A 235 -27.35 24.79 -6.51
N THR A 236 -27.36 23.68 -5.77
CA THR A 236 -26.73 23.56 -4.48
C THR A 236 -25.24 23.75 -4.66
N GLU A 237 -24.66 24.78 -4.02
CA GLU A 237 -23.22 25.11 -4.01
C GLU A 237 -22.32 23.98 -3.46
N ASP A 238 -22.87 22.82 -3.10
CA ASP A 238 -22.17 21.67 -2.52
C ASP A 238 -21.23 20.97 -3.51
N ASP A 239 -21.38 21.18 -4.83
CA ASP A 239 -20.46 20.64 -5.85
C ASP A 239 -19.16 21.46 -6.00
N THR A 240 -18.98 22.56 -5.26
CA THR A 240 -17.77 23.43 -5.38
C THR A 240 -16.60 23.04 -4.49
N GLU A 241 -16.77 22.16 -3.49
CA GLU A 241 -15.65 21.75 -2.62
C GLU A 241 -14.65 20.82 -3.34
N GLU A 242 -15.09 20.01 -4.30
CA GLU A 242 -14.22 19.05 -5.02
C GLU A 242 -13.21 19.77 -5.94
N ASP A 243 -13.50 21.01 -6.35
CA ASP A 243 -12.70 21.78 -7.29
C ASP A 243 -11.46 22.46 -6.68
N ASN A 244 -11.39 22.55 -5.35
CA ASN A 244 -10.31 23.24 -4.62
C ASN A 244 -8.96 22.49 -4.61
N HIS A 245 -8.95 21.21 -5.00
CA HIS A 245 -7.75 20.37 -4.92
C HIS A 245 -6.89 20.33 -6.17
N ILE A 246 -7.41 20.78 -7.31
CA ILE A 246 -6.66 20.78 -8.57
C ILE A 246 -5.70 21.99 -8.58
N PRO A 247 -4.45 21.84 -9.05
CA PRO A 247 -3.48 22.92 -9.04
C PRO A 247 -3.97 24.16 -9.80
N ASN A 248 -3.43 25.32 -9.42
CA ASN A 248 -3.77 26.57 -10.09
C ASN A 248 -3.25 26.54 -11.54
N VAL A 249 -4.12 26.89 -12.49
CA VAL A 249 -3.80 27.01 -13.92
C VAL A 249 -2.61 27.96 -14.18
N GLY A 250 -2.41 28.97 -13.32
CA GLY A 250 -1.26 29.87 -13.34
C GLY A 250 0.09 29.18 -13.14
N MET A 251 0.12 27.95 -12.61
CA MET A 251 1.36 27.17 -12.40
C MET A 251 2.15 26.99 -13.70
N PHE A 252 1.50 26.78 -14.85
CA PHE A 252 2.22 26.64 -16.14
C PHE A 252 3.01 27.91 -16.48
N LYS A 253 2.40 29.07 -16.27
CA LYS A 253 3.05 30.36 -16.49
C LYS A 253 4.20 30.57 -15.51
N ASP A 254 4.01 30.21 -14.25
CA ASP A 254 5.04 30.35 -13.22
C ASP A 254 6.24 29.43 -13.50
N VAL A 255 6.01 28.16 -13.85
CA VAL A 255 7.08 27.20 -14.19
C VAL A 255 7.77 27.61 -15.49
N LEU A 256 7.04 28.04 -16.52
CA LEU A 256 7.65 28.57 -17.75
C LEU A 256 8.51 29.81 -17.45
N SER A 257 8.02 30.70 -16.59
CA SER A 257 8.80 31.88 -16.18
C SER A 257 10.07 31.49 -15.42
N LEU A 258 10.03 30.43 -14.62
CA LEU A 258 11.19 29.88 -13.93
C LEU A 258 12.23 29.41 -14.96
N ILE A 259 11.81 28.56 -15.91
CA ILE A 259 12.64 28.03 -16.99
C ILE A 259 13.29 29.16 -17.80
N LEU A 260 12.50 30.13 -18.26
CA LEU A 260 13.01 31.24 -19.06
C LEU A 260 13.93 32.15 -18.26
N THR A 261 13.67 32.35 -16.98
CA THR A 261 14.54 33.16 -16.10
C THR A 261 15.87 32.46 -15.85
N ASP A 262 15.85 31.15 -15.58
CA ASP A 262 17.06 30.37 -15.32
C ASP A 262 17.96 30.30 -16.56
N VAL A 263 17.37 30.18 -17.75
CA VAL A 263 18.12 30.00 -19.02
C VAL A 263 18.49 31.34 -19.67
N THR A 264 17.59 32.32 -19.66
CA THR A 264 17.76 33.57 -20.43
C THR A 264 17.89 34.82 -19.55
N GLY A 265 17.73 34.70 -18.23
CA GLY A 265 17.71 35.83 -17.29
C GLY A 265 16.45 36.71 -17.41
N SER A 266 15.42 36.27 -18.15
CA SER A 266 14.24 37.08 -18.46
C SER A 266 12.95 36.25 -18.36
N VAL A 267 11.93 36.85 -17.76
CA VAL A 267 10.58 36.24 -17.59
C VAL A 267 9.75 36.31 -18.88
N GLU A 268 10.11 37.21 -19.80
CA GLU A 268 9.33 37.45 -21.01
C GLU A 268 9.43 36.28 -21.99
N PRO A 269 8.31 35.87 -22.63
CA PRO A 269 8.31 34.84 -23.66
C PRO A 269 9.36 35.10 -24.73
N LYS A 270 10.17 34.07 -25.02
CA LYS A 270 11.25 34.14 -26.01
C LYS A 270 10.84 33.50 -27.33
N CYS A 271 11.60 33.78 -28.39
CA CYS A 271 11.39 33.11 -29.67
C CYS A 271 11.57 31.61 -29.48
N LEU A 272 10.58 30.81 -29.87
CA LEU A 272 10.71 29.37 -29.90
C LEU A 272 11.56 28.97 -31.11
N ASP A 273 12.86 28.75 -30.87
CA ASP A 273 13.79 28.21 -31.84
C ASP A 273 14.63 27.06 -31.23
N ALA A 274 15.34 26.35 -32.10
CA ALA A 274 16.19 25.22 -31.68
C ALA A 274 17.32 25.66 -30.73
N ALA A 275 17.78 26.91 -30.82
CA ALA A 275 18.82 27.43 -29.94
C ALA A 275 18.28 27.57 -28.50
N LEU A 276 17.11 28.16 -28.33
CA LEU A 276 16.45 28.28 -27.02
C LEU A 276 16.19 26.90 -26.41
N VAL A 277 15.70 25.92 -27.18
CA VAL A 277 15.46 24.56 -26.66
C VAL A 277 16.78 23.90 -26.22
N LYS A 278 17.87 24.05 -26.98
CA LYS A 278 19.20 23.58 -26.55
C LYS A 278 19.68 24.26 -25.29
N ASP A 279 19.48 25.57 -25.18
CA ASP A 279 19.89 26.32 -23.99
C ASP A 279 19.07 25.93 -22.76
N ILE A 280 17.78 25.61 -22.94
CA ILE A 280 16.93 25.03 -21.89
C ILE A 280 17.49 23.66 -21.46
N LEU A 281 17.73 22.75 -22.40
CA LEU A 281 18.27 21.42 -22.09
C LEU A 281 19.62 21.50 -21.37
N ARG A 282 20.53 22.37 -21.85
CA ARG A 282 21.83 22.63 -21.20
C ARG A 282 21.67 23.22 -19.80
N GLY A 283 20.74 24.16 -19.62
CA GLY A 283 20.46 24.81 -18.34
C GLY A 283 20.01 23.83 -17.25
N TYR A 284 19.32 22.76 -17.64
CA TYR A 284 18.85 21.69 -16.74
C TYR A 284 19.77 20.45 -16.72
N GLY A 285 20.97 20.52 -17.30
CA GLY A 285 21.98 19.46 -17.24
C GLY A 285 21.81 18.34 -18.28
N GLU A 286 20.87 18.46 -19.21
CA GLU A 286 20.56 17.46 -20.24
C GLU A 286 21.42 17.66 -21.51
N MET A 287 22.74 17.67 -21.32
CA MET A 287 23.71 17.97 -22.39
C MET A 287 23.65 16.99 -23.56
N ALA A 288 23.41 15.70 -23.28
CA ALA A 288 23.29 14.67 -24.30
C ALA A 288 22.05 14.90 -25.18
N LEU A 289 20.92 15.26 -24.58
CA LEU A 289 19.68 15.58 -25.30
C LEU A 289 19.82 16.87 -26.12
N ALA A 290 20.58 17.85 -25.61
CA ALA A 290 20.85 19.10 -26.33
C ALA A 290 21.71 18.93 -27.59
N GLN A 291 22.44 17.81 -27.71
CA GLN A 291 23.23 17.47 -28.89
C GLN A 291 22.41 16.72 -29.95
N ASP A 292 21.24 16.20 -29.58
CA ASP A 292 20.34 15.50 -30.48
C ASP A 292 19.48 16.50 -31.27
N GLU A 293 19.99 16.90 -32.44
CA GLU A 293 19.32 17.86 -33.33
C GLU A 293 17.92 17.40 -33.76
N GLU A 294 17.70 16.09 -33.92
CA GLU A 294 16.40 15.54 -34.31
C GLU A 294 15.39 15.75 -33.19
N LEU A 295 15.76 15.37 -31.96
CA LEU A 295 14.94 15.58 -30.78
C LEU A 295 14.64 17.07 -30.56
N VAL A 296 15.63 17.94 -30.67
CA VAL A 296 15.45 19.40 -30.50
C VAL A 296 14.45 19.94 -31.53
N ASN A 297 14.58 19.55 -32.80
CA ASN A 297 13.65 19.98 -33.84
C ASN A 297 12.24 19.41 -33.61
N GLU A 298 12.12 18.18 -33.13
CA GLU A 298 10.84 17.58 -32.74
C GLU A 298 10.20 18.38 -31.58
N MET A 299 10.97 18.69 -30.53
CA MET A 299 10.53 19.50 -29.39
C MET A 299 10.02 20.88 -29.80
N VAL A 300 10.72 21.55 -30.73
CA VAL A 300 10.26 22.81 -31.32
C VAL A 300 8.96 22.59 -32.07
N SER A 301 8.88 21.59 -32.95
CA SER A 301 7.70 21.33 -33.81
C SER A 301 6.43 21.04 -33.01
N VAL A 302 6.55 20.38 -31.86
CA VAL A 302 5.42 20.09 -30.96
C VAL A 302 4.94 21.39 -30.31
N ALA A 303 5.86 22.15 -29.72
CA ALA A 303 5.53 23.41 -29.03
C ALA A 303 4.95 24.47 -29.99
N GLN A 304 5.39 24.49 -31.26
CA GLN A 304 4.88 25.41 -32.29
C GLN A 304 3.37 25.33 -32.52
N ARG A 305 2.74 24.17 -32.26
CA ARG A 305 1.30 23.99 -32.46
C ARG A 305 0.43 24.80 -31.50
N GLY A 306 0.97 25.13 -30.32
CA GLY A 306 0.30 25.98 -29.33
C GLY A 306 0.70 27.45 -29.39
N CYS A 307 1.63 27.83 -30.27
CA CYS A 307 2.13 29.20 -30.33
C CYS A 307 1.09 30.19 -30.85
N SER A 308 0.94 31.30 -30.16
CA SER A 308 0.21 32.46 -30.67
C SER A 308 1.04 33.15 -31.78
N THR A 309 0.47 33.32 -32.97
CA THR A 309 1.10 34.11 -34.04
C THR A 309 0.89 35.59 -33.77
N ILE A 310 1.96 36.32 -33.43
CA ILE A 310 1.91 37.78 -33.41
C ILE A 310 2.02 38.29 -34.84
N ASN A 311 0.91 38.79 -35.37
CA ASN A 311 0.92 39.54 -36.62
C ASN A 311 1.52 40.92 -36.34
N THR A 312 2.81 41.08 -36.59
CA THR A 312 3.46 42.40 -36.60
C THR A 312 2.96 43.16 -37.82
N HIS A 313 2.03 44.10 -37.62
CA HIS A 313 1.46 44.99 -38.65
C HIS A 313 2.47 46.03 -39.19
N GLY A 314 3.63 45.57 -39.67
CA GLY A 314 4.60 46.39 -40.40
C GLY A 314 4.73 45.89 -41.83
N ASP A 315 4.64 46.79 -42.81
CA ASP A 315 4.59 46.51 -44.26
C ASP A 315 5.90 45.98 -44.88
N ASP A 316 6.82 45.42 -44.08
CA ASP A 316 8.08 44.89 -44.58
C ASP A 316 7.96 43.38 -44.87
N GLU A 317 8.18 43.00 -46.14
CA GLU A 317 8.08 41.65 -46.73
C GLU A 317 8.99 40.56 -46.10
N ALA A 318 9.68 40.85 -44.99
CA ALA A 318 10.49 39.90 -44.21
C ALA A 318 9.82 39.43 -42.90
N ASN A 319 8.50 39.64 -42.75
CA ASN A 319 7.71 39.27 -41.56
C ASN A 319 7.50 37.75 -41.44
N LYS A 320 8.58 37.02 -41.13
CA LYS A 320 8.49 35.66 -40.60
C LYS A 320 7.82 35.75 -39.23
N SER A 321 6.58 35.30 -39.12
CA SER A 321 5.82 35.25 -37.87
C SER A 321 6.69 34.65 -36.76
N LYS A 322 7.04 35.46 -35.76
CA LYS A 322 7.91 35.03 -34.67
C LYS A 322 7.10 34.18 -33.70
N LEU A 323 7.34 32.87 -33.72
CA LEU A 323 6.72 31.93 -32.79
C LEU A 323 7.33 32.16 -31.41
N LEU A 324 6.50 32.46 -30.42
CA LEU A 324 6.94 32.67 -29.04
C LEU A 324 6.66 31.42 -28.21
N LEU A 325 7.58 31.06 -27.31
CA LEU A 325 7.34 30.05 -26.29
C LEU A 325 6.52 30.71 -25.16
N ASP A 326 5.21 30.80 -25.38
CA ASP A 326 4.22 31.27 -24.43
C ASP A 326 3.60 30.10 -23.61
N THR A 327 2.69 30.41 -22.69
CA THR A 327 2.05 29.40 -21.84
C THR A 327 1.29 28.35 -22.65
N ASN A 328 0.68 28.73 -23.78
CA ASN A 328 -0.08 27.82 -24.63
C ASN A 328 0.84 26.85 -25.35
N ALA A 329 1.92 27.37 -25.95
CA ALA A 329 2.96 26.57 -26.57
C ALA A 329 3.58 25.58 -25.57
N PHE A 330 3.78 26.01 -24.32
CA PHE A 330 4.32 25.16 -23.26
C PHE A 330 3.33 24.06 -22.81
N ILE A 331 2.05 24.38 -22.63
CA ILE A 331 1.01 23.39 -22.30
C ILE A 331 0.89 22.35 -23.42
N GLU A 332 0.91 22.80 -24.67
CA GLU A 332 0.84 21.91 -25.83
C GLU A 332 2.08 21.02 -25.91
N ALA A 333 3.27 21.58 -25.67
CA ALA A 333 4.52 20.82 -25.60
C ALA A 333 4.49 19.66 -24.57
N LEU A 334 3.81 19.87 -23.44
CA LEU A 334 3.69 18.89 -22.35
C LEU A 334 2.63 17.80 -22.62
N THR A 335 1.62 18.06 -23.45
CA THR A 335 0.39 17.24 -23.52
C THR A 335 0.00 16.76 -24.92
N PHE A 336 0.64 17.27 -25.97
CA PHE A 336 0.25 17.06 -27.37
C PHE A 336 0.12 15.57 -27.76
N ASP A 337 1.09 14.76 -27.37
CA ASP A 337 1.15 13.33 -27.65
C ASP A 337 0.08 12.50 -26.91
N VAL A 338 -0.39 13.01 -25.77
CA VAL A 338 -1.27 12.28 -24.86
C VAL A 338 -2.74 12.67 -25.01
N VAL A 339 -3.07 13.94 -25.33
CA VAL A 339 -4.44 14.49 -25.26
C VAL A 339 -5.47 13.71 -26.08
N ARG A 340 -5.07 13.12 -27.21
CA ARG A 340 -5.97 12.35 -28.08
C ARG A 340 -6.12 10.88 -27.69
N LYS A 341 -5.25 10.39 -26.80
CA LYS A 341 -5.07 8.98 -26.47
C LYS A 341 -5.43 8.65 -25.04
N TYR A 342 -5.32 9.64 -24.16
CA TYR A 342 -5.69 9.60 -22.76
C TYR A 342 -6.83 10.57 -22.49
N ASP A 343 -7.83 10.10 -21.78
CA ASP A 343 -9.01 10.88 -21.43
C ASP A 343 -9.09 10.94 -19.90
N PRO A 344 -8.74 12.09 -19.29
CA PRO A 344 -8.70 12.21 -17.83
C PRO A 344 -10.07 12.00 -17.19
N ALA A 345 -11.17 12.24 -17.91
CA ALA A 345 -12.52 11.99 -17.39
C ALA A 345 -12.80 10.49 -17.14
N ARG A 346 -11.97 9.58 -17.70
CA ARG A 346 -12.10 8.14 -17.46
C ARG A 346 -11.54 7.70 -16.12
N GLU A 347 -10.67 8.50 -15.49
CA GLU A 347 -10.13 8.16 -14.18
C GLU A 347 -11.21 8.17 -13.10
N ASP A 348 -12.25 8.99 -13.31
CA ASP A 348 -13.43 9.04 -12.44
C ASP A 348 -14.45 7.94 -12.72
N ARG A 349 -14.32 7.23 -13.83
CA ARG A 349 -15.23 6.15 -14.22
C ARG A 349 -14.97 4.91 -13.36
N ILE A 350 -16.06 4.22 -13.02
CA ILE A 350 -16.00 2.92 -12.36
C ILE A 350 -15.65 1.86 -13.40
N SER A 351 -14.39 1.81 -13.80
CA SER A 351 -13.80 0.88 -14.75
C SER A 351 -12.40 0.46 -14.32
N SER A 352 -12.01 -0.76 -14.72
CA SER A 352 -10.63 -1.21 -14.50
C SER A 352 -9.69 -0.57 -15.51
N ASN A 353 -8.43 -0.33 -15.15
CA ASN A 353 -7.37 0.17 -16.02
C ASN A 353 -7.30 -0.60 -17.35
N PHE A 354 -7.41 -1.93 -17.30
CA PHE A 354 -7.46 -2.76 -18.51
C PHE A 354 -8.66 -2.43 -19.42
N GLN A 355 -9.83 -2.17 -18.84
CA GLN A 355 -11.02 -1.83 -19.64
C GLN A 355 -10.88 -0.47 -20.29
N ASP A 356 -10.33 0.51 -19.58
CA ASP A 356 -10.09 1.85 -20.10
C ASP A 356 -9.08 1.85 -21.25
N VAL A 357 -8.04 1.00 -21.14
CA VAL A 357 -7.06 0.83 -22.22
C VAL A 357 -7.60 0.02 -23.39
N TRP A 358 -8.29 -1.12 -23.23
CA TRP A 358 -8.59 -2.00 -24.40
C TRP A 358 -10.06 -2.14 -24.80
N SER A 359 -11.03 -1.80 -23.95
CA SER A 359 -12.43 -2.20 -24.17
C SER A 359 -13.26 -1.23 -25.02
N PHE A 360 -12.70 -0.09 -25.44
CA PHE A 360 -13.47 0.90 -26.19
C PHE A 360 -13.19 0.83 -27.69
N PRO A 361 -14.24 0.57 -28.50
CA PRO A 361 -14.12 0.55 -29.96
C PRO A 361 -13.74 1.95 -30.43
N SER A 362 -12.79 1.99 -31.36
CA SER A 362 -12.24 3.19 -32.01
C SER A 362 -13.28 4.03 -32.77
N SER A 363 -14.57 3.69 -32.71
CA SER A 363 -15.63 4.25 -33.56
C SER A 363 -16.33 5.49 -33.00
N HIS A 364 -16.04 5.92 -31.77
CA HIS A 364 -16.44 7.23 -31.26
C HIS A 364 -15.23 8.17 -31.21
N VAL A 365 -14.58 8.36 -32.36
CA VAL A 365 -14.00 9.68 -32.61
C VAL A 365 -15.22 10.59 -32.83
N PRO A 366 -15.43 11.66 -32.04
CA PRO A 366 -16.47 12.62 -32.34
C PRO A 366 -16.30 13.04 -33.81
N SER A 367 -17.32 12.78 -34.62
CA SER A 367 -17.31 13.13 -36.04
C SER A 367 -16.92 14.61 -36.14
N SER A 368 -15.81 14.86 -36.83
CA SER A 368 -15.21 16.17 -37.09
C SER A 368 -16.11 17.06 -37.95
N ASN A 369 -17.30 17.42 -37.46
CA ASN A 369 -18.16 18.44 -38.05
C ASN A 369 -17.66 19.87 -37.75
N GLU A 370 -16.48 20.02 -37.14
CA GLU A 370 -15.79 21.29 -36.88
C GLU A 370 -14.72 21.65 -37.93
N GLN A 371 -14.77 21.04 -39.11
CA GLN A 371 -13.88 21.37 -40.23
C GLN A 371 -14.54 22.25 -41.31
N ASN A 372 -15.49 23.10 -40.90
CA ASN A 372 -16.05 24.16 -41.73
C ASN A 372 -15.68 25.53 -41.14
N PHE A 373 -14.39 25.88 -41.18
CA PHE A 373 -14.01 27.29 -41.17
C PHE A 373 -12.72 27.48 -41.98
N VAL A 374 -12.78 28.44 -42.91
CA VAL A 374 -11.80 28.86 -43.93
C VAL A 374 -11.87 28.09 -45.26
N ASP A 375 -12.59 28.66 -46.22
CA ASP A 375 -12.09 28.94 -47.59
C ASP A 375 -13.09 29.81 -48.39
N GLU A 376 -12.91 31.13 -48.30
CA GLU A 376 -13.21 32.15 -49.33
C GLU A 376 -12.19 33.26 -48.99
N GLU A 377 -11.21 33.65 -49.80
CA GLU A 377 -11.23 34.01 -51.21
C GLU A 377 -9.75 34.21 -51.68
N ASN A 378 -9.49 34.03 -52.98
CA ASN A 378 -8.27 34.39 -53.74
C ASN A 378 -7.04 33.47 -53.77
N ALA A 379 -7.00 32.62 -54.82
CA ALA A 379 -5.75 32.30 -55.53
C ALA A 379 -6.01 32.01 -57.01
N ASN A 380 -5.80 33.01 -57.87
CA ASN A 380 -5.48 32.78 -59.27
C ASN A 380 -3.95 32.70 -59.41
N SER A 381 -3.47 31.69 -60.13
CA SER A 381 -2.12 31.45 -60.65
C SER A 381 -1.09 30.72 -59.74
N LEU A 382 -0.94 29.40 -59.92
CA LEU A 382 0.25 28.70 -60.48
C LEU A 382 0.14 27.16 -60.28
N PRO A 383 0.94 26.32 -61.00
CA PRO A 383 0.46 25.05 -61.55
C PRO A 383 0.82 23.77 -60.77
N ARG A 384 -0.04 22.78 -61.02
CA ARG A 384 0.02 21.34 -60.71
C ARG A 384 1.38 20.66 -60.94
N SER A 385 1.83 19.91 -59.94
CA SER A 385 2.62 18.65 -60.04
C SER A 385 3.04 18.27 -58.61
N ILE A 386 2.32 17.42 -57.87
CA ILE A 386 2.55 15.95 -57.77
C ILE A 386 1.29 15.36 -57.10
N ALA A 387 0.67 14.38 -57.74
CA ALA A 387 -0.50 13.67 -57.19
C ALA A 387 -0.06 12.37 -56.50
N ALA A 388 -0.36 12.25 -55.20
CA ALA A 388 -0.46 11.00 -54.48
C ALA A 388 -1.96 10.61 -54.37
N PRO A 389 -2.33 9.31 -54.42
CA PRO A 389 -3.72 8.90 -54.62
C PRO A 389 -4.53 8.95 -53.32
N LEU A 390 -5.57 9.79 -53.32
CA LEU A 390 -6.68 9.76 -52.37
C LEU A 390 -7.55 8.51 -52.66
N PHE A 391 -7.68 7.63 -51.66
CA PHE A 391 -8.61 6.51 -51.69
C PHE A 391 -10.04 7.00 -51.41
N HIS A 392 -10.94 6.75 -52.36
CA HIS A 392 -12.38 6.97 -52.24
C HIS A 392 -13.01 5.91 -51.30
N GLU A 393 -13.58 6.37 -50.18
CA GLU A 393 -14.13 5.54 -49.10
C GLU A 393 -15.59 5.07 -49.33
N GLU A 394 -16.11 5.16 -50.55
CA GLU A 394 -17.55 4.90 -50.79
C GLU A 394 -17.88 3.50 -51.31
N LYS A 395 -16.87 2.69 -51.67
CA LYS A 395 -17.09 1.33 -52.24
C LYS A 395 -16.92 0.17 -51.27
N PHE A 396 -16.50 0.43 -50.02
CA PHE A 396 -16.21 -0.61 -49.03
C PHE A 396 -17.46 -1.09 -48.25
N ARG A 397 -18.55 -0.29 -48.22
CA ARG A 397 -19.78 -0.65 -47.51
C ARG A 397 -20.59 -1.76 -48.17
N ASP A 398 -20.55 -1.86 -49.50
CA ASP A 398 -21.34 -2.84 -50.23
C ASP A 398 -20.66 -4.22 -50.30
N VAL A 399 -19.31 -4.26 -50.25
CA VAL A 399 -18.54 -5.52 -50.23
C VAL A 399 -18.62 -6.23 -48.87
N VAL A 400 -18.75 -5.48 -47.77
CA VAL A 400 -18.88 -6.05 -46.42
C VAL A 400 -20.26 -6.67 -46.19
N LYS A 401 -21.33 -6.14 -46.80
CA LYS A 401 -22.67 -6.74 -46.73
C LYS A 401 -22.79 -8.04 -47.52
N GLU A 402 -22.08 -8.18 -48.64
CA GLU A 402 -22.08 -9.43 -49.41
C GLU A 402 -21.17 -10.52 -48.81
N SER A 403 -20.12 -10.12 -48.07
CA SER A 403 -19.20 -11.06 -47.41
C SER A 403 -19.74 -11.65 -46.09
N ALA A 404 -20.62 -10.92 -45.39
CA ALA A 404 -21.23 -11.40 -44.15
C ALA A 404 -22.30 -12.49 -44.37
N SER A 405 -22.97 -12.53 -45.53
CA SER A 405 -23.99 -13.55 -45.81
C SER A 405 -23.43 -14.89 -46.30
N LYS A 406 -22.22 -14.89 -46.90
CA LYS A 406 -21.53 -16.11 -47.36
C LYS A 406 -20.73 -16.83 -46.25
N CYS A 407 -20.42 -16.16 -45.14
CA CYS A 407 -19.60 -16.72 -44.06
C CYS A 407 -20.33 -17.69 -43.11
N ALA A 408 -21.67 -17.81 -43.20
CA ALA A 408 -22.44 -18.74 -42.37
C ALA A 408 -22.43 -20.21 -42.88
N SER A 409 -21.89 -20.48 -44.08
CA SER A 409 -21.95 -21.82 -44.69
C SER A 409 -20.61 -22.58 -44.79
N CYS A 410 -19.47 -21.97 -44.46
CA CYS A 410 -18.14 -22.56 -44.68
C CYS A 410 -17.41 -23.10 -43.44
N VAL A 411 -18.10 -23.34 -42.31
CA VAL A 411 -17.46 -23.85 -41.06
C VAL A 411 -17.53 -25.39 -40.92
N LYS A 412 -17.93 -26.14 -41.97
CA LYS A 412 -18.01 -27.62 -41.88
C LYS A 412 -17.05 -28.42 -42.77
N GLN A 413 -16.15 -27.81 -43.52
CA GLN A 413 -15.24 -28.58 -44.37
C GLN A 413 -13.94 -27.83 -44.66
N LYS A 414 -12.92 -28.02 -43.81
CA LYS A 414 -11.50 -27.97 -44.20
C LYS A 414 -10.58 -28.28 -43.00
N ASN A 415 -10.32 -29.57 -42.80
CA ASN A 415 -9.09 -30.06 -42.18
C ASN A 415 -8.44 -31.01 -43.18
N ALA A 416 -7.67 -30.45 -44.12
CA ALA A 416 -6.58 -31.13 -44.83
C ALA A 416 -5.94 -30.13 -45.81
N ASN A 417 -4.62 -30.02 -45.72
CA ASN A 417 -3.69 -29.39 -46.67
C ASN A 417 -3.63 -27.85 -46.68
N SER A 418 -2.57 -27.32 -46.06
CA SER A 418 -1.97 -26.05 -46.45
C SER A 418 -0.55 -25.92 -45.85
N ASP A 419 0.41 -26.60 -46.47
CA ASP A 419 1.82 -26.18 -46.45
C ASP A 419 2.10 -25.49 -47.79
N THR A 420 2.11 -24.17 -47.83
CA THR A 420 2.87 -23.38 -48.82
C THR A 420 2.97 -21.93 -48.37
N VAL A 421 4.22 -21.54 -48.05
CA VAL A 421 4.89 -20.28 -48.39
C VAL A 421 4.07 -19.00 -48.20
N ALA A 422 4.28 -18.35 -47.05
CA ALA A 422 3.92 -16.95 -46.82
C ALA A 422 5.13 -16.06 -47.13
N GLN A 423 4.89 -15.12 -48.05
CA GLN A 423 5.78 -14.04 -48.45
C GLN A 423 5.61 -12.91 -47.42
N ASP A 424 6.75 -12.45 -46.89
CA ASP A 424 6.89 -11.59 -45.72
C ASP A 424 6.84 -10.11 -46.16
N ASP A 425 5.65 -9.53 -46.14
CA ASP A 425 5.45 -8.07 -46.19
C ASP A 425 5.35 -7.58 -44.74
N GLY A 426 6.20 -6.60 -44.38
CA GLY A 426 6.46 -6.04 -43.05
C GLY A 426 5.26 -5.49 -42.26
N SER A 427 4.31 -6.34 -41.95
CA SER A 427 3.35 -6.22 -40.86
C SER A 427 4.12 -6.46 -39.57
N LEU A 428 4.69 -5.39 -39.02
CA LEU A 428 5.27 -5.36 -37.67
C LEU A 428 4.34 -6.13 -36.74
N ALA A 429 4.81 -7.30 -36.31
CA ALA A 429 4.01 -8.30 -35.65
C ALA A 429 3.18 -7.64 -34.55
N HIS A 430 1.85 -7.66 -34.69
CA HIS A 430 0.97 -7.73 -33.54
C HIS A 430 1.34 -9.03 -32.82
N SER A 431 2.42 -8.98 -32.03
CA SER A 431 2.73 -10.02 -31.07
C SER A 431 1.48 -10.12 -30.22
N THR A 432 0.70 -11.18 -30.46
CA THR A 432 -0.51 -11.45 -29.72
C THR A 432 -0.06 -11.61 -28.28
N THR A 433 -0.22 -10.54 -27.50
CA THR A 433 0.03 -10.51 -26.06
C THR A 433 -0.85 -11.60 -25.46
N ARG A 434 -0.25 -12.76 -25.24
CA ARG A 434 -0.96 -13.93 -24.74
C ARG A 434 -1.09 -13.73 -23.24
N ARG A 435 -2.29 -13.39 -22.79
CA ARG A 435 -2.62 -13.41 -21.37
C ARG A 435 -2.36 -14.82 -20.85
N LEU A 436 -1.43 -14.96 -19.90
CA LEU A 436 -1.27 -16.22 -19.19
C LEU A 436 -2.38 -16.32 -18.16
N PHE A 437 -3.02 -17.49 -18.10
CA PHE A 437 -3.90 -17.82 -17.00
C PHE A 437 -3.03 -18.04 -15.76
N THR A 438 -2.78 -16.97 -15.01
CA THR A 438 -2.38 -17.10 -13.62
C THR A 438 -3.66 -17.51 -12.86
N ALA A 439 -3.57 -18.45 -11.92
CA ALA A 439 -4.73 -18.91 -11.13
C ALA A 439 -5.16 -17.84 -10.12
N GLN A 440 -5.38 -16.62 -10.59
CA GLN A 440 -5.68 -15.43 -9.81
C GLN A 440 -6.90 -15.64 -8.93
N ALA A 441 -7.88 -16.43 -9.37
CA ALA A 441 -9.07 -16.75 -8.58
C ALA A 441 -8.75 -17.39 -7.22
N ILE A 442 -7.55 -17.95 -7.04
CA ILE A 442 -7.08 -18.58 -5.80
C ILE A 442 -6.14 -17.64 -5.03
N ASP A 443 -5.60 -16.62 -5.69
CA ASP A 443 -4.62 -15.72 -5.10
C ASP A 443 -5.26 -14.67 -4.19
N TYR A 444 -5.30 -15.01 -2.90
CA TYR A 444 -5.74 -14.10 -1.83
C TYR A 444 -4.77 -12.94 -1.59
N THR A 445 -3.53 -12.97 -2.10
CA THR A 445 -2.58 -11.85 -1.96
C THR A 445 -2.89 -10.73 -2.93
N ALA A 446 -3.38 -11.06 -4.13
CA ALA A 446 -3.66 -10.10 -5.20
C ALA A 446 -5.07 -9.45 -5.12
N ASP A 447 -5.84 -9.70 -4.05
CA ASP A 447 -7.20 -9.18 -3.87
C ASP A 447 -8.10 -9.40 -5.11
N THR A 448 -8.08 -10.59 -5.70
CA THR A 448 -8.69 -10.87 -7.00
C THR A 448 -10.20 -11.18 -6.94
N TYR A 449 -10.76 -11.29 -5.75
CA TYR A 449 -12.18 -11.60 -5.53
C TYR A 449 -13.08 -10.43 -5.86
N ARG A 450 -14.15 -10.67 -6.62
CA ARG A 450 -15.14 -9.62 -6.94
C ARG A 450 -15.76 -8.96 -5.72
N THR A 451 -16.00 -9.70 -4.64
CA THR A 451 -16.60 -9.16 -3.41
C THR A 451 -15.87 -9.62 -2.15
N LYS A 452 -15.52 -8.67 -1.27
CA LYS A 452 -14.90 -8.97 0.03
C LYS A 452 -15.84 -9.74 0.95
N VAL A 453 -17.13 -9.41 0.90
CA VAL A 453 -18.19 -10.08 1.67
C VAL A 453 -18.21 -11.57 1.36
N PHE A 454 -18.09 -11.97 0.09
CA PHE A 454 -18.02 -13.37 -0.29
C PHE A 454 -16.80 -14.06 0.32
N CYS A 455 -15.63 -13.43 0.23
CA CYS A 455 -14.40 -13.96 0.83
C CYS A 455 -14.55 -14.16 2.35
N VAL A 456 -15.09 -13.16 3.06
CA VAL A 456 -15.39 -13.26 4.50
C VAL A 456 -16.37 -14.39 4.80
N LEU A 457 -17.48 -14.48 4.06
CA LEU A 457 -18.48 -15.54 4.24
C LEU A 457 -17.90 -16.93 3.95
N LEU A 458 -17.07 -17.07 2.92
CA LEU A 458 -16.40 -18.31 2.57
C LEU A 458 -15.48 -18.78 3.70
N TRP A 459 -14.66 -17.89 4.26
CA TRP A 459 -13.78 -18.21 5.38
C TRP A 459 -14.55 -18.50 6.67
N VAL A 460 -15.59 -17.71 6.98
CA VAL A 460 -16.47 -17.98 8.13
C VAL A 460 -17.14 -19.34 7.97
N SER A 461 -17.65 -19.64 6.78
CA SER A 461 -18.26 -20.93 6.45
C SER A 461 -17.26 -22.07 6.59
N PHE A 462 -16.03 -21.90 6.12
CA PHE A 462 -14.95 -22.88 6.29
C PHE A 462 -14.62 -23.12 7.76
N VAL A 463 -14.50 -22.07 8.58
CA VAL A 463 -14.24 -22.23 10.02
C VAL A 463 -15.41 -22.90 10.73
N LEU A 464 -16.66 -22.55 10.40
CA LEU A 464 -17.84 -23.22 10.95
C LEU A 464 -17.91 -24.69 10.53
N PHE A 465 -17.61 -24.98 9.27
CA PHE A 465 -17.47 -26.34 8.73
C PHE A 465 -16.40 -27.12 9.48
N TYR A 466 -15.23 -26.52 9.67
CA TYR A 466 -14.13 -27.15 10.38
C TYR A 466 -14.44 -27.39 11.85
N VAL A 467 -14.99 -26.40 12.55
CA VAL A 467 -15.39 -26.50 13.96
C VAL A 467 -16.46 -27.59 14.10
N SER A 468 -17.47 -27.60 13.22
CA SER A 468 -18.45 -28.69 13.15
C SER A 468 -17.79 -30.05 12.91
N TYR A 469 -16.82 -30.13 12.01
CA TYR A 469 -16.12 -31.36 11.69
C TYR A 469 -15.28 -31.87 12.87
N LEU A 470 -14.53 -31.01 13.55
CA LEU A 470 -13.71 -31.37 14.71
C LEU A 470 -14.54 -31.90 15.87
N PHE A 471 -15.58 -31.17 16.26
CA PHE A 471 -16.36 -31.51 17.45
C PHE A 471 -17.23 -32.76 17.25
N TYR A 472 -17.60 -33.10 16.01
CA TYR A 472 -18.45 -34.26 15.70
C TYR A 472 -17.69 -35.47 15.15
N GLY A 473 -16.58 -35.25 14.44
CA GLY A 473 -15.77 -36.30 13.84
C GLY A 473 -14.94 -37.09 14.86
N GLN A 474 -14.40 -36.42 15.88
CA GLN A 474 -13.40 -37.03 16.75
C GLN A 474 -13.92 -37.96 17.85
N GLN A 475 -15.22 -37.97 18.17
CA GLN A 475 -15.72 -38.79 19.28
C GLN A 475 -15.67 -40.31 19.02
N GLY A 476 -15.51 -40.75 17.76
CA GLY A 476 -15.63 -42.16 17.40
C GLY A 476 -14.34 -42.90 17.01
N ALA A 477 -13.38 -42.26 16.32
CA ALA A 477 -12.39 -43.01 15.54
C ALA A 477 -10.99 -43.16 16.13
N TYR A 478 -10.58 -42.24 16.99
CA TYR A 478 -9.19 -42.23 17.49
C TYR A 478 -9.05 -42.81 18.90
N VAL A 479 -10.17 -43.17 19.55
CA VAL A 479 -10.17 -44.08 20.70
C VAL A 479 -10.25 -45.52 20.21
N HIS A 480 -9.46 -45.87 19.17
CA HIS A 480 -9.12 -47.27 19.00
C HIS A 480 -8.20 -47.61 20.17
N ARG A 481 -8.85 -48.16 21.21
CA ARG A 481 -8.30 -48.56 22.49
C ARG A 481 -6.85 -48.96 22.31
N CYS A 482 -5.96 -48.22 22.96
CA CYS A 482 -4.74 -48.77 23.49
C CYS A 482 -5.12 -49.89 24.47
N ARG A 483 -5.55 -51.03 23.90
CA ARG A 483 -5.92 -52.26 24.60
C ARG A 483 -4.62 -53.03 24.83
N GLY A 484 -3.65 -52.35 25.44
CA GLY A 484 -2.55 -52.99 26.12
C GLY A 484 -3.03 -53.38 27.51
N ASP A 485 -2.51 -54.48 28.02
CA ASP A 485 -2.77 -54.96 29.37
C ASP A 485 -2.54 -53.81 30.38
N GLU A 486 -3.46 -53.59 31.33
CA GLU A 486 -3.44 -52.45 32.27
C GLU A 486 -2.13 -52.32 33.08
N ASN A 487 -1.32 -53.38 33.08
CA ASN A 487 -0.08 -53.48 33.84
C ASN A 487 1.15 -52.89 33.11
N ASP A 488 1.07 -52.56 31.83
CA ASP A 488 2.24 -52.09 31.10
C ASP A 488 2.43 -50.57 31.25
N LYS A 489 3.39 -50.15 32.10
CA LYS A 489 3.67 -48.74 32.39
C LYS A 489 4.00 -47.92 31.14
N PHE A 490 4.51 -48.57 30.10
CA PHE A 490 4.77 -47.91 28.82
C PHE A 490 3.48 -47.48 28.12
N TYR A 491 2.39 -48.24 28.28
CA TYR A 491 1.08 -47.93 27.69
C TYR A 491 0.39 -46.73 28.34
N GLN A 492 0.58 -46.53 29.65
CA GLN A 492 -0.02 -45.40 30.38
C GLN A 492 0.53 -44.03 29.97
N ILE A 493 1.80 -43.96 29.52
CA ILE A 493 2.46 -42.70 29.14
C ILE A 493 2.59 -42.58 27.62
N GLY A 494 2.98 -43.68 26.95
CA GLY A 494 3.23 -43.69 25.51
C GLY A 494 1.96 -43.47 24.68
N CYS A 495 0.83 -44.06 25.08
CA CYS A 495 -0.41 -43.93 24.32
C CYS A 495 -0.99 -42.50 24.34
N PRO A 496 -1.14 -41.82 25.49
CA PRO A 496 -1.58 -40.43 25.51
C PRO A 496 -0.62 -39.49 24.77
N LEU A 497 0.69 -39.73 24.86
CA LEU A 497 1.70 -38.93 24.17
C LEU A 497 1.60 -39.08 22.64
N ILE A 498 1.55 -40.31 22.13
CA ILE A 498 1.42 -40.58 20.69
C ILE A 498 0.07 -40.06 20.19
N THR A 499 -1.02 -40.31 20.91
CA THR A 499 -2.36 -39.82 20.54
C THR A 499 -2.41 -38.30 20.54
N GLY A 500 -1.76 -37.65 21.51
CA GLY A 500 -1.64 -36.20 21.61
C GLY A 500 -0.82 -35.55 20.49
N ILE A 501 0.09 -36.28 19.85
CA ILE A 501 0.90 -35.78 18.71
C ILE A 501 0.23 -36.13 17.38
N VAL A 502 -0.23 -37.37 17.22
CA VAL A 502 -0.80 -37.90 15.98
C VAL A 502 -2.16 -37.27 15.70
N ASN A 503 -3.02 -37.09 16.71
CA ASN A 503 -4.36 -36.52 16.47
C ASN A 503 -4.29 -35.09 15.90
N PRO A 504 -3.53 -34.14 16.47
CA PRO A 504 -3.39 -32.82 15.87
C PRO A 504 -2.78 -32.85 14.47
N LEU A 505 -1.78 -33.70 14.22
CA LEU A 505 -1.18 -33.83 12.89
C LEU A 505 -2.16 -34.36 11.84
N LEU A 506 -2.96 -35.37 12.20
CA LEU A 506 -4.02 -35.88 11.34
C LEU A 506 -5.13 -34.86 11.14
N VAL A 507 -5.53 -34.14 12.19
CA VAL A 507 -6.47 -33.02 12.08
C VAL A 507 -5.96 -31.94 11.13
N ILE A 508 -4.68 -31.57 11.21
CA ILE A 508 -4.06 -30.61 10.31
C ILE A 508 -4.04 -31.16 8.87
N ALA A 509 -3.67 -32.42 8.69
CA ALA A 509 -3.67 -33.06 7.37
C ALA A 509 -5.07 -33.11 6.76
N GLU A 510 -6.09 -33.50 7.55
CA GLU A 510 -7.51 -33.48 7.16
C GLU A 510 -7.97 -32.05 6.84
N LEU A 511 -7.58 -31.05 7.63
CA LEU A 511 -7.89 -29.65 7.36
C LEU A 511 -7.25 -29.18 6.04
N VAL A 512 -6.02 -29.59 5.73
CA VAL A 512 -5.38 -29.25 4.44
C VAL A 512 -6.09 -29.97 3.29
N ILE A 513 -6.38 -31.26 3.44
CA ILE A 513 -6.99 -32.10 2.39
C ILE A 513 -8.42 -31.67 2.09
N PHE A 514 -9.24 -31.36 3.09
CA PHE A 514 -10.64 -30.95 2.89
C PHE A 514 -10.80 -29.43 2.77
N GLY A 515 -10.02 -28.67 3.51
CA GLY A 515 -10.08 -27.21 3.49
C GLY A 515 -9.55 -26.62 2.20
N THR A 516 -8.49 -27.17 1.61
CA THR A 516 -7.96 -26.64 0.34
C THR A 516 -9.00 -26.73 -0.78
N PRO A 517 -9.63 -27.89 -1.06
CA PRO A 517 -10.68 -27.95 -2.07
C PRO A 517 -11.94 -27.17 -1.66
N TYR A 518 -12.30 -27.09 -0.38
CA TYR A 518 -13.43 -26.27 0.08
C TYR A 518 -13.25 -24.81 -0.30
N ILE A 519 -12.07 -24.26 0.00
CA ILE A 519 -11.70 -22.88 -0.31
C ILE A 519 -11.53 -22.71 -1.82
N VAL A 520 -10.75 -23.57 -2.50
CA VAL A 520 -10.50 -23.47 -3.94
C VAL A 520 -11.81 -23.56 -4.73
N LEU A 521 -12.65 -24.56 -4.50
CA LEU A 521 -13.93 -24.73 -5.20
C LEU A 521 -14.91 -23.59 -4.86
N GLY A 522 -14.89 -23.10 -3.62
CA GLY A 522 -15.61 -21.89 -3.22
C GLY A 522 -15.10 -20.63 -3.92
N SER A 523 -13.84 -20.60 -4.34
CA SER A 523 -13.23 -19.43 -4.98
C SER A 523 -13.30 -19.45 -6.50
N ILE A 524 -13.40 -20.64 -7.12
CA ILE A 524 -13.54 -20.77 -8.58
C ILE A 524 -14.76 -19.97 -9.08
N GLY A 525 -14.53 -19.19 -10.14
CA GLY A 525 -15.55 -18.34 -10.75
C GLY A 525 -15.70 -16.96 -10.10
N ASN A 526 -15.12 -16.70 -8.93
CA ASN A 526 -15.26 -15.41 -8.23
C ASN A 526 -14.16 -14.38 -8.55
N GLY A 527 -13.24 -14.69 -9.46
CA GLY A 527 -12.18 -13.77 -9.92
C GLY A 527 -12.72 -12.59 -10.75
N ILE A 528 -12.11 -11.42 -10.63
CA ILE A 528 -12.45 -10.22 -11.45
C ILE A 528 -12.32 -10.53 -12.95
N GLU A 529 -11.22 -11.21 -13.32
CA GLU A 529 -10.76 -11.30 -14.71
C GLU A 529 -11.38 -12.42 -15.55
N ALA A 530 -12.17 -13.31 -14.92
CA ALA A 530 -12.83 -14.40 -15.63
C ALA A 530 -13.93 -13.82 -16.54
N ARG A 531 -13.58 -13.53 -17.80
CA ARG A 531 -14.54 -13.25 -18.87
C ARG A 531 -15.18 -14.53 -19.41
N GLU A 532 -14.64 -15.71 -19.05
CA GLU A 532 -15.17 -17.04 -19.37
C GLU A 532 -16.05 -17.63 -18.24
N THR A 533 -16.75 -16.75 -17.51
CA THR A 533 -17.19 -16.95 -16.13
C THR A 533 -18.26 -17.99 -15.85
N ILE A 534 -19.19 -18.22 -16.78
CA ILE A 534 -20.42 -18.91 -16.42
C ILE A 534 -20.11 -20.37 -16.11
N TRP A 535 -19.30 -21.03 -16.93
CA TRP A 535 -18.92 -22.42 -16.71
C TRP A 535 -18.10 -22.61 -15.44
N GLN A 536 -17.10 -21.75 -15.21
CA GLN A 536 -16.28 -21.81 -14.00
C GLN A 536 -17.11 -21.56 -12.74
N MET A 537 -18.03 -20.58 -12.73
CA MET A 537 -18.96 -20.38 -11.62
C MET A 537 -19.88 -21.58 -11.42
N ILE A 538 -20.38 -22.22 -12.48
CA ILE A 538 -21.18 -23.45 -12.37
C ILE A 538 -20.32 -24.55 -11.73
N VAL A 539 -19.08 -24.75 -12.19
CA VAL A 539 -18.15 -25.72 -11.59
C VAL A 539 -17.85 -25.39 -10.13
N GLY A 540 -17.69 -24.11 -9.79
CA GLY A 540 -17.50 -23.64 -8.42
C GLY A 540 -18.71 -23.92 -7.53
N ILE A 541 -19.91 -23.56 -7.97
CA ILE A 541 -21.17 -23.79 -7.24
C ILE A 541 -21.42 -25.30 -7.05
N VAL A 542 -21.26 -26.08 -8.11
CA VAL A 542 -21.46 -27.54 -8.07
C VAL A 542 -20.40 -28.19 -7.19
N GLY A 543 -19.12 -27.86 -7.40
CA GLY A 543 -18.00 -28.40 -6.63
C GLY A 543 -18.11 -28.05 -5.14
N PHE A 544 -18.37 -26.78 -4.82
CA PHE A 544 -18.56 -26.31 -3.46
C PHE A 544 -19.82 -26.94 -2.83
N GLY A 545 -20.92 -27.06 -3.58
CA GLY A 545 -22.13 -27.73 -3.14
C GLY A 545 -21.93 -29.21 -2.85
N VAL A 546 -21.11 -29.91 -3.65
CA VAL A 546 -20.69 -31.29 -3.37
C VAL A 546 -19.89 -31.36 -2.06
N MET A 547 -18.89 -30.49 -1.88
CA MET A 547 -18.10 -30.45 -0.63
C MET A 547 -18.94 -30.08 0.59
N LEU A 548 -19.98 -29.26 0.42
CA LEU A 548 -20.89 -28.88 1.48
C LEU A 548 -21.85 -30.01 1.83
N VAL A 549 -22.48 -30.64 0.84
CA VAL A 549 -23.59 -31.59 1.02
C VAL A 549 -23.08 -32.99 1.30
N VAL A 550 -22.01 -33.45 0.64
CA VAL A 550 -21.53 -34.85 0.78
C VAL A 550 -21.24 -35.21 2.23
N PRO A 551 -20.53 -34.40 3.05
CA PRO A 551 -20.26 -34.72 4.45
C PRO A 551 -21.51 -34.92 5.32
N PHE A 552 -22.66 -34.35 4.93
CA PHE A 552 -23.92 -34.44 5.69
C PHE A 552 -24.96 -35.40 5.06
N ALA A 553 -24.99 -35.52 3.73
CA ALA A 553 -25.99 -36.30 2.99
C ALA A 553 -25.60 -37.76 2.84
N SER A 554 -24.30 -38.03 2.79
CA SER A 554 -23.84 -39.39 2.71
C SER A 554 -23.95 -40.04 4.09
N LYS A 555 -24.75 -41.10 4.21
CA LYS A 555 -24.46 -42.18 5.16
C LYS A 555 -23.16 -42.91 4.75
N PHE A 556 -22.15 -42.20 4.24
CA PHE A 556 -20.81 -42.73 4.05
C PHE A 556 -20.24 -42.90 5.46
N GLN A 557 -20.66 -43.98 6.11
CA GLN A 557 -19.80 -44.69 7.01
C GLN A 557 -18.62 -45.17 6.15
N ILE A 558 -17.64 -44.31 5.91
CA ILE A 558 -16.28 -44.81 5.76
C ILE A 558 -16.02 -45.44 7.13
N SER A 559 -16.23 -46.76 7.17
CA SER A 559 -16.59 -47.60 8.32
C SER A 559 -15.59 -47.65 9.48
N TYR A 560 -14.65 -46.70 9.56
CA TYR A 560 -13.67 -46.58 10.62
C TYR A 560 -13.57 -45.19 11.26
N TRP A 561 -14.20 -44.14 10.70
CA TRP A 561 -13.80 -42.77 11.03
C TRP A 561 -14.81 -41.92 11.81
N ILE A 562 -16.13 -42.14 11.77
CA ILE A 562 -17.08 -41.28 12.51
C ILE A 562 -18.36 -42.04 12.87
N SER A 563 -18.67 -42.16 14.17
CA SER A 563 -19.97 -42.62 14.68
C SER A 563 -20.71 -41.43 15.28
N THR A 564 -21.72 -40.92 14.59
CA THR A 564 -22.51 -39.75 14.98
C THR A 564 -23.80 -40.15 15.71
N GLU A 565 -23.70 -40.54 16.98
CA GLU A 565 -24.86 -40.74 17.87
C GLU A 565 -25.04 -39.61 18.92
N ALA A 566 -24.33 -38.49 18.77
CA ALA A 566 -24.40 -37.37 19.71
C ALA A 566 -25.59 -36.42 19.44
N ASN A 567 -26.41 -36.15 20.47
CA ASN A 567 -27.64 -35.34 20.47
C ASN A 567 -27.49 -33.84 20.10
N GLY A 568 -26.32 -33.34 19.71
CA GLY A 568 -26.18 -31.97 19.24
C GLY A 568 -26.40 -31.90 17.73
N LYS A 569 -27.49 -31.33 17.21
CA LYS A 569 -27.61 -31.06 15.76
C LYS A 569 -27.25 -29.62 15.37
N VAL A 570 -26.99 -28.75 16.35
CA VAL A 570 -26.95 -27.30 16.16
C VAL A 570 -25.77 -26.86 15.30
N LEU A 571 -24.54 -27.26 15.63
CA LEU A 571 -23.34 -26.79 14.95
C LEU A 571 -23.20 -27.29 13.48
N PRO A 572 -23.50 -28.57 13.17
CA PRO A 572 -23.65 -29.05 11.78
C PRO A 572 -24.68 -28.27 10.98
N THR A 573 -25.81 -27.95 11.61
CA THR A 573 -26.88 -27.17 10.97
C THR A 573 -26.43 -25.74 10.67
N ILE A 574 -25.73 -25.08 11.61
CA ILE A 574 -25.18 -23.73 11.41
C ILE A 574 -24.14 -23.72 10.29
N SER A 575 -23.24 -24.70 10.26
CA SER A 575 -22.25 -24.85 9.19
C SER A 575 -22.91 -25.04 7.82
N LEU A 576 -23.90 -25.95 7.73
CA LEU A 576 -24.66 -26.20 6.51
C LEU A 576 -25.38 -24.94 6.03
N VAL A 577 -26.08 -24.22 6.93
CA VAL A 577 -26.76 -22.96 6.61
C VAL A 577 -25.79 -21.91 6.12
N SER A 578 -24.61 -21.78 6.76
CA SER A 578 -23.57 -20.87 6.34
C SER A 578 -23.04 -21.21 4.94
N GLY A 579 -22.79 -22.49 4.63
CA GLY A 579 -22.38 -22.90 3.30
C GLY A 579 -23.46 -22.72 2.24
N ILE A 580 -24.74 -22.97 2.57
CA ILE A 580 -25.87 -22.68 1.67
C ILE A 580 -25.92 -21.18 1.38
N LEU A 581 -25.68 -20.33 2.37
CA LEU A 581 -25.60 -18.88 2.16
C LEU A 581 -24.48 -18.51 1.18
N VAL A 582 -23.29 -19.10 1.32
CA VAL A 582 -22.17 -18.91 0.37
C VAL A 582 -22.57 -19.36 -1.04
N MET A 583 -23.20 -20.53 -1.18
CA MET A 583 -23.74 -21.00 -2.47
C MET A 583 -24.78 -20.06 -3.06
N LEU A 584 -25.71 -19.55 -2.24
CA LEU A 584 -26.74 -18.63 -2.69
C LEU A 584 -26.14 -17.31 -3.18
N VAL A 585 -25.10 -16.80 -2.51
CA VAL A 585 -24.35 -15.63 -2.97
C VAL A 585 -23.66 -15.90 -4.32
N GLN A 586 -23.04 -17.07 -4.50
CA GLN A 586 -22.47 -17.45 -5.81
C GLN A 586 -23.54 -17.61 -6.89
N LEU A 587 -24.66 -18.26 -6.58
CA LEU A 587 -25.77 -18.44 -7.51
C LEU A 587 -26.37 -17.09 -7.91
N PHE A 588 -26.51 -16.19 -6.94
CA PHE A 588 -26.95 -14.83 -7.19
C PHE A 588 -25.96 -14.09 -8.10
N HIS A 589 -24.66 -14.20 -7.86
CA HIS A 589 -23.64 -13.67 -8.78
C HIS A 589 -23.75 -14.25 -10.19
N LEU A 590 -23.96 -15.56 -10.33
CA LEU A 590 -24.16 -16.24 -11.61
C LEU A 590 -25.39 -15.70 -12.34
N ILE A 591 -26.52 -15.56 -11.62
CA ILE A 591 -27.76 -15.01 -12.17
C ILE A 591 -27.52 -13.60 -12.68
N ILE A 592 -26.82 -12.74 -11.93
CA ILE A 592 -26.63 -11.37 -12.40
C ILE A 592 -25.69 -11.32 -13.60
N LEU A 593 -24.66 -12.17 -13.68
CA LEU A 593 -23.84 -12.23 -14.89
C LEU A 593 -24.65 -12.66 -16.10
N PHE A 594 -25.54 -13.65 -15.92
CA PHE A 594 -26.45 -14.09 -16.97
C PHE A 594 -27.42 -12.98 -17.39
N LEU A 595 -27.96 -12.21 -16.43
CA LEU A 595 -28.83 -11.06 -16.71
C LEU A 595 -28.07 -9.91 -17.38
N ARG A 596 -26.79 -9.70 -17.04
CA ARG A 596 -25.92 -8.70 -17.67
C ARG A 596 -25.65 -9.04 -19.12
N GLU A 597 -25.38 -10.30 -19.44
CA GLU A 597 -25.17 -10.76 -20.82
C GLU A 597 -26.41 -10.56 -21.70
N ARG A 598 -27.61 -10.60 -21.09
CA ARG A 598 -28.90 -10.32 -21.76
C ARG A 598 -29.21 -8.81 -21.90
N GLY A 599 -28.37 -7.92 -21.35
CA GLY A 599 -28.63 -6.47 -21.34
C GLY A 599 -29.79 -6.02 -20.45
N LEU A 600 -30.38 -6.91 -19.65
CA LEU A 600 -31.61 -6.64 -18.89
C LEU A 600 -31.35 -5.88 -17.57
N CYS A 601 -30.09 -5.70 -17.16
CA CYS A 601 -29.77 -5.33 -15.78
C CYS A 601 -28.54 -4.43 -15.63
N GLU A 602 -28.28 -3.53 -16.59
CA GLU A 602 -27.09 -2.67 -16.55
C GLU A 602 -27.09 -1.75 -15.32
N LYS A 603 -28.24 -1.14 -14.98
CA LYS A 603 -28.38 -0.26 -13.80
C LYS A 603 -28.28 -1.01 -12.46
N TRP A 604 -28.89 -2.20 -12.35
CA TRP A 604 -28.88 -2.97 -11.10
C TRP A 604 -27.54 -3.66 -10.85
N SER A 605 -26.92 -4.22 -11.90
CA SER A 605 -25.58 -4.82 -11.79
C SER A 605 -24.53 -3.77 -11.44
N ALA A 606 -24.62 -2.56 -12.02
CA ALA A 606 -23.76 -1.43 -11.68
C ALA A 606 -24.02 -0.84 -10.28
N TRP A 607 -25.06 -1.22 -9.57
CA TRP A 607 -25.25 -0.82 -8.17
C TRP A 607 -24.71 -1.89 -7.21
N TYR A 608 -25.03 -3.16 -7.46
CA TYR A 608 -24.68 -4.29 -6.59
C TYR A 608 -23.21 -4.75 -6.73
N PHE A 609 -22.67 -4.86 -7.96
CA PHE A 609 -21.26 -5.21 -8.19
C PHE A 609 -20.30 -4.05 -7.99
N SER A 610 -20.84 -2.85 -7.97
CA SER A 610 -20.07 -1.65 -7.79
C SER A 610 -19.64 -1.49 -6.33
N LEU A 611 -20.17 -2.26 -5.38
CA LEU A 611 -19.48 -2.44 -4.08
C LEU A 611 -18.13 -3.19 -4.19
N GLY A 612 -17.72 -3.64 -5.38
CA GLY A 612 -16.53 -4.46 -5.63
C GLY A 612 -15.27 -3.69 -6.04
N ASN A 613 -14.22 -4.47 -6.30
CA ASN A 613 -12.85 -4.02 -6.62
C ASN A 613 -12.72 -2.97 -7.72
N VAL A 614 -13.72 -2.83 -8.60
CA VAL A 614 -13.71 -1.79 -9.64
C VAL A 614 -14.00 -0.41 -9.06
N ARG A 615 -14.93 -0.25 -8.09
CA ARG A 615 -15.06 1.03 -7.38
C ARG A 615 -13.81 1.31 -6.56
N TYR A 616 -13.20 0.28 -6.00
CA TYR A 616 -11.97 0.48 -5.24
C TYR A 616 -10.82 0.89 -6.14
N GLU A 617 -10.70 0.30 -7.32
CA GLU A 617 -9.77 0.72 -8.35
C GLU A 617 -10.04 2.17 -8.79
N SER A 618 -11.30 2.56 -9.03
CA SER A 618 -11.61 3.96 -9.33
C SER A 618 -11.29 4.91 -8.17
N LYS A 619 -11.49 4.50 -6.92
CA LYS A 619 -11.05 5.27 -5.74
C LYS A 619 -9.54 5.41 -5.67
N ILE A 620 -8.80 4.35 -5.98
CA ILE A 620 -7.34 4.37 -6.01
C ILE A 620 -6.84 5.26 -7.15
N LYS A 621 -7.50 5.26 -8.33
CA LYS A 621 -7.20 6.21 -9.41
C LYS A 621 -7.41 7.64 -8.95
N ARG A 622 -8.54 7.94 -8.30
CA ARG A 622 -8.82 9.25 -7.72
C ARG A 622 -7.80 9.65 -6.67
N ALA A 623 -7.41 8.74 -5.79
CA ALA A 623 -6.34 8.99 -4.83
C ALA A 623 -4.99 9.24 -5.51
N GLY A 624 -4.71 8.54 -6.61
CA GLY A 624 -3.54 8.79 -7.43
C GLY A 624 -3.55 10.21 -7.98
N MET A 625 -4.65 10.61 -8.63
CA MET A 625 -4.83 11.97 -9.15
C MET A 625 -4.74 13.04 -8.05
N PHE A 626 -5.42 12.81 -6.93
CA PHE A 626 -5.41 13.73 -5.79
C PHE A 626 -3.98 13.93 -5.28
N LYS A 627 -3.21 12.85 -5.19
CA LYS A 627 -1.82 12.91 -4.74
C LYS A 627 -0.89 13.57 -5.75
N THR A 628 -1.06 13.33 -7.05
CA THR A 628 -0.26 14.01 -8.08
C THR A 628 -0.58 15.50 -8.13
N ASP A 629 -1.85 15.86 -7.99
CA ASP A 629 -2.32 17.25 -7.85
C ASP A 629 -1.75 17.91 -6.58
N GLN A 630 -1.77 17.18 -5.46
CA GLN A 630 -1.19 17.64 -4.21
C GLN A 630 0.33 17.82 -4.32
N MET A 631 1.04 16.89 -4.96
CA MET A 631 2.49 16.96 -5.19
C MET A 631 2.87 18.17 -6.05
N LEU A 632 2.13 18.44 -7.13
CA LEU A 632 2.28 19.65 -7.95
C LEU A 632 2.04 20.92 -7.13
N THR A 633 0.97 20.93 -6.34
CA THR A 633 0.60 22.08 -5.50
C THR A 633 1.62 22.34 -4.40
N ASN A 634 2.14 21.29 -3.74
CA ASN A 634 3.18 21.37 -2.73
C ASN A 634 4.47 21.96 -3.33
N ALA A 635 4.87 21.46 -4.50
CA ALA A 635 6.07 21.95 -5.18
C ALA A 635 5.91 23.41 -5.63
N HIS A 636 4.77 23.77 -6.22
CA HIS A 636 4.48 25.15 -6.65
C HIS A 636 4.43 26.13 -5.46
N ASN A 637 3.76 25.74 -4.36
CA ASN A 637 3.72 26.56 -3.15
C ASN A 637 5.12 26.78 -2.56
N LEU A 638 6.01 25.80 -2.64
CA LEU A 638 7.38 25.95 -2.18
C LEU A 638 8.14 27.07 -2.94
N HIS A 639 7.97 27.13 -4.26
CA HIS A 639 8.51 28.22 -5.10
C HIS A 639 7.83 29.57 -4.85
N ARG A 640 6.53 29.57 -4.51
CA ARG A 640 5.80 30.82 -4.22
C ARG A 640 6.21 31.41 -2.88
N ASP A 641 6.34 30.57 -1.86
CA ASP A 641 6.67 30.99 -0.50
C ASP A 641 8.13 31.47 -0.38
N SER A 642 9.04 30.94 -1.19
CA SER A 642 10.41 31.46 -1.29
C SER A 642 10.45 32.88 -1.85
N ASN A 643 9.54 33.22 -2.78
CA ASN A 643 9.46 34.55 -3.38
C ASN A 643 8.85 35.61 -2.45
N GLY A 644 7.87 35.23 -1.63
CA GLY A 644 7.08 36.17 -0.82
C GLY A 644 7.79 36.74 0.42
N ASN A 645 8.66 35.97 1.08
CA ASN A 645 9.28 36.36 2.35
C ASN A 645 10.59 37.16 2.20
N VAL A 646 11.21 37.17 1.02
CA VAL A 646 12.48 37.88 0.80
C VAL A 646 12.26 39.36 0.46
N PHE A 647 11.08 39.75 -0.05
CA PHE A 647 10.83 41.11 -0.55
C PHE A 647 10.18 42.10 0.44
N SER A 648 9.84 41.68 1.66
CA SER A 648 9.18 42.57 2.64
C SER A 648 10.09 43.08 3.77
N GLY A 649 11.36 42.67 3.80
CA GLY A 649 12.34 43.11 4.79
C GLY A 649 13.37 44.10 4.23
N SER A 650 13.09 45.39 4.41
CA SER A 650 13.97 46.56 4.17
C SER A 650 14.49 46.79 2.74
N GLU A 651 13.86 47.75 2.06
CA GLU A 651 14.25 48.36 0.78
C GLU A 651 15.63 49.06 0.77
N ASP A 652 16.34 49.12 1.89
CA ASP A 652 17.57 49.91 2.00
C ASP A 652 18.81 49.01 2.05
N SER A 653 19.41 48.71 0.89
CA SER A 653 20.84 48.97 0.60
C SER A 653 21.42 48.11 -0.53
N SER A 654 21.86 48.82 -1.57
CA SER A 654 22.78 48.45 -2.66
C SER A 654 22.48 47.17 -3.44
N GLY A 655 21.94 47.39 -4.64
CA GLY A 655 21.90 46.42 -5.73
C GLY A 655 23.28 45.89 -6.13
N ASP A 656 23.25 44.82 -6.91
CA ASP A 656 24.38 44.02 -7.41
C ASP A 656 24.96 43.00 -6.44
N THR A 657 24.29 41.85 -6.23
CA THR A 657 24.93 40.50 -6.28
C THR A 657 24.06 39.29 -5.94
N ARG A 658 22.73 39.37 -5.82
CA ARG A 658 21.91 38.16 -5.56
C ARG A 658 20.91 37.84 -6.64
N LEU A 659 21.42 37.65 -7.86
CA LEU A 659 20.87 36.66 -8.80
C LEU A 659 21.25 35.25 -8.32
N LEU A 660 20.97 34.90 -7.05
CA LEU A 660 20.85 33.49 -6.74
C LEU A 660 19.65 33.01 -7.57
N SER A 661 19.89 32.08 -8.49
CA SER A 661 18.82 31.48 -9.29
C SER A 661 17.71 30.98 -8.35
N ARG A 662 16.45 31.21 -8.72
CA ARG A 662 15.26 30.77 -7.98
C ARG A 662 15.30 29.27 -7.65
N PHE A 663 16.00 28.50 -8.47
CA PHE A 663 16.35 27.10 -8.24
C PHE A 663 17.04 26.86 -6.89
N GLY A 664 18.06 27.67 -6.56
CA GLY A 664 18.81 27.56 -5.31
C GLY A 664 17.96 27.89 -4.08
N ASP A 665 17.07 28.88 -4.19
CA ASP A 665 16.17 29.26 -3.09
C ASP A 665 15.14 28.16 -2.81
N ALA A 666 14.58 27.53 -3.84
CA ALA A 666 13.68 26.39 -3.70
C ALA A 666 14.38 25.18 -3.06
N LEU A 667 15.63 24.90 -3.41
CA LEU A 667 16.44 23.84 -2.77
C LEU A 667 16.72 24.14 -1.28
N VAL A 668 17.05 25.39 -0.94
CA VAL A 668 17.25 25.81 0.45
C VAL A 668 15.94 25.77 1.24
N ALA A 669 14.81 26.12 0.61
CA ALA A 669 13.49 25.99 1.22
C ALA A 669 13.16 24.52 1.48
N TYR A 670 13.39 23.64 0.49
CA TYR A 670 13.23 22.19 0.63
C TYR A 670 14.09 21.63 1.76
N SER A 671 15.38 21.99 1.85
CA SER A 671 16.28 21.50 2.89
C SER A 671 15.85 21.95 4.29
N LYS A 672 15.24 23.13 4.41
CA LYS A 672 14.64 23.58 5.68
C LYS A 672 13.42 22.73 6.05
N LEU A 673 12.60 22.33 5.07
CA LEU A 673 11.39 21.51 5.29
C LEU A 673 11.71 20.07 5.72
N GLU A 674 12.85 19.51 5.32
CA GLU A 674 13.29 18.15 5.66
C GLU A 674 13.33 17.88 7.17
N GLY A 675 13.53 18.92 8.00
CA GLY A 675 13.52 18.83 9.47
C GLY A 675 12.16 18.99 10.15
N TYR A 676 11.12 19.43 9.44
CA TYR A 676 9.81 19.68 10.03
C TYR A 676 8.88 18.51 9.84
N ASN A 677 8.08 18.27 10.88
CA ASN A 677 7.19 17.13 10.89
C ASN A 677 5.73 17.52 11.17
N THR A 678 4.82 17.09 10.31
CA THR A 678 3.37 17.08 10.54
C THR A 678 2.94 15.83 11.27
N ILE A 679 1.83 15.87 12.00
CA ILE A 679 1.30 14.67 12.64
C ILE A 679 0.19 14.11 11.79
N ILE A 680 0.42 12.93 11.21
CA ILE A 680 -0.62 12.18 10.50
C ILE A 680 -0.67 10.73 10.97
N GLY A 681 -1.87 10.16 10.97
CA GLY A 681 -2.16 8.83 11.50
C GLY A 681 -2.74 8.87 12.92
N GLY A 682 -2.83 7.69 13.52
CA GLY A 682 -3.40 7.49 14.86
C GLY A 682 -4.80 6.87 14.84
N PHE A 683 -5.27 6.47 16.03
CA PHE A 683 -6.53 5.74 16.20
C PHE A 683 -7.73 6.53 15.66
N ARG A 684 -7.91 7.77 16.15
CA ARG A 684 -9.04 8.62 15.76
C ARG A 684 -8.98 9.03 14.29
N TYR A 685 -7.79 9.38 13.80
CA TYR A 685 -7.58 9.73 12.38
C TYR A 685 -7.98 8.58 11.47
N THR A 686 -7.54 7.35 11.78
CA THR A 686 -7.83 6.18 10.94
C THR A 686 -9.32 5.87 10.89
N TRP A 687 -9.98 5.77 12.05
CA TRP A 687 -11.40 5.44 12.08
C TRP A 687 -12.27 6.54 11.48
N ARG A 688 -11.91 7.81 11.69
CA ARG A 688 -12.56 8.93 11.01
C ARG A 688 -12.36 8.86 9.50
N GLY A 689 -11.13 8.63 9.02
CA GLY A 689 -10.85 8.52 7.60
C GLY A 689 -11.50 7.31 6.91
N ILE A 690 -11.70 6.20 7.63
CA ILE A 690 -12.48 5.06 7.13
C ILE A 690 -13.96 5.43 7.00
N TRP A 691 -14.51 6.15 7.99
CA TRP A 691 -15.91 6.55 8.02
C TRP A 691 -16.23 7.62 6.98
N ASP A 692 -15.42 8.67 6.94
CA ASP A 692 -15.52 9.80 6.01
C ASP A 692 -15.09 9.39 4.58
N GLY A 693 -14.37 8.27 4.45
CA GLY A 693 -13.86 7.76 3.19
C GLY A 693 -12.57 8.42 2.71
N SER A 694 -12.12 9.52 3.34
CA SER A 694 -10.90 10.25 2.98
C SER A 694 -9.65 9.37 2.97
N LEU A 695 -9.58 8.35 3.83
CA LEU A 695 -8.46 7.40 3.83
C LEU A 695 -8.34 6.63 2.49
N PHE A 696 -9.46 6.41 1.80
CA PHE A 696 -9.49 5.73 0.51
C PHE A 696 -9.37 6.69 -0.68
N PHE A 697 -9.92 7.90 -0.57
CA PHE A 697 -9.97 8.86 -1.67
C PHE A 697 -8.77 9.80 -1.72
N GLU A 698 -8.25 10.25 -0.58
CA GLU A 698 -7.08 11.15 -0.52
C GLU A 698 -5.80 10.33 -0.41
N GLU A 699 -5.75 9.44 0.59
CA GLU A 699 -4.54 8.65 0.85
C GLU A 699 -4.46 7.42 -0.07
N GLY A 700 -5.58 6.87 -0.54
CA GLY A 700 -5.55 5.63 -1.33
C GLY A 700 -4.97 4.45 -0.54
N ILE A 701 -5.22 4.40 0.78
CA ILE A 701 -4.81 3.26 1.61
C ILE A 701 -5.87 2.19 1.52
N TRP A 702 -5.47 1.06 0.97
CA TRP A 702 -6.32 -0.10 0.83
C TRP A 702 -6.01 -1.13 1.93
N LEU A 703 -7.06 -1.77 2.46
CA LEU A 703 -6.93 -2.82 3.45
C LEU A 703 -7.01 -4.17 2.74
N SER A 704 -5.97 -4.99 2.90
CA SER A 704 -5.92 -6.32 2.29
C SER A 704 -7.09 -7.19 2.76
N ASN A 705 -7.52 -8.10 1.89
CA ASN A 705 -8.58 -9.04 2.25
C ASN A 705 -8.21 -9.89 3.48
N ARG A 706 -6.93 -10.26 3.65
CA ARG A 706 -6.47 -11.03 4.81
C ARG A 706 -6.60 -10.24 6.10
N VAL A 707 -6.23 -8.95 6.09
CA VAL A 707 -6.39 -8.05 7.24
C VAL A 707 -7.87 -7.90 7.60
N ILE A 708 -8.73 -7.67 6.60
CA ILE A 708 -10.18 -7.53 6.84
C ILE A 708 -10.77 -8.83 7.39
N VAL A 709 -10.48 -9.97 6.75
CA VAL A 709 -10.95 -11.28 7.19
C VAL A 709 -10.42 -11.56 8.60
N GLY A 710 -9.13 -11.39 8.84
CA GLY A 710 -8.52 -11.53 10.17
C GLY A 710 -9.20 -10.66 11.22
N THR A 711 -9.49 -9.39 10.93
CA THR A 711 -10.21 -8.50 11.85
C THR A 711 -11.64 -8.97 12.08
N VAL A 712 -12.37 -9.47 11.08
CA VAL A 712 -13.70 -10.08 11.27
C VAL A 712 -13.61 -11.29 12.20
N PHE A 713 -12.58 -12.12 12.07
CA PHE A 713 -12.35 -13.23 12.99
C PHE A 713 -12.01 -12.75 14.40
N GLN A 714 -11.20 -11.70 14.56
CA GLN A 714 -10.93 -11.09 15.86
C GLN A 714 -12.20 -10.53 16.50
N ILE A 715 -13.09 -9.90 15.73
CA ILE A 715 -14.42 -9.50 16.18
C ILE A 715 -15.21 -10.74 16.63
N GLY A 716 -15.20 -11.81 15.85
CA GLY A 716 -15.83 -13.09 16.19
C GLY A 716 -15.32 -13.66 17.52
N VAL A 717 -14.00 -13.72 17.73
CA VAL A 717 -13.37 -14.15 18.98
C VAL A 717 -13.74 -13.20 20.13
N THR A 718 -13.75 -11.90 19.89
CA THR A 718 -14.14 -10.89 20.88
C THR A 718 -15.58 -11.12 21.34
N ILE A 719 -16.51 -11.39 20.41
CA ILE A 719 -17.91 -11.69 20.72
C ILE A 719 -18.05 -13.06 21.40
N ALA A 720 -17.27 -14.07 20.99
CA ALA A 720 -17.31 -15.41 21.56
C ALA A 720 -16.69 -15.50 22.96
N THR A 721 -15.72 -14.64 23.29
CA THR A 721 -14.98 -14.68 24.57
C THR A 721 -15.89 -14.57 25.81
N PRO A 722 -16.85 -13.62 25.89
CA PRO A 722 -17.84 -13.59 26.98
C PRO A 722 -18.67 -14.87 27.09
N TRP A 723 -19.07 -15.45 25.96
CA TRP A 723 -19.83 -16.72 25.95
C TRP A 723 -19.01 -17.88 26.46
N LEU A 724 -17.75 -18.01 26.01
CA LEU A 724 -16.83 -19.05 26.47
C LEU A 724 -16.54 -18.91 27.97
N ALA A 725 -16.36 -17.68 28.46
CA ALA A 725 -16.19 -17.42 29.89
C ALA A 725 -17.44 -17.84 30.68
N TYR A 726 -18.64 -17.49 30.20
CA TYR A 726 -19.90 -17.88 30.83
C TYR A 726 -20.10 -19.40 30.87
N PHE A 727 -19.94 -20.08 29.74
CA PHE A 727 -20.07 -21.54 29.67
C PHE A 727 -18.99 -22.25 30.47
N GLY A 728 -17.76 -21.73 30.51
CA GLY A 728 -16.70 -22.24 31.37
C GLY A 728 -17.09 -22.19 32.85
N VAL A 729 -17.69 -21.08 33.31
CA VAL A 729 -18.22 -20.97 34.67
C VAL A 729 -19.31 -22.00 34.94
N VAL A 730 -20.30 -22.11 34.05
CA VAL A 730 -21.41 -23.06 34.20
C VAL A 730 -20.90 -24.50 34.24
N PHE A 731 -19.98 -24.86 33.34
CA PHE A 731 -19.39 -26.20 33.28
C PHE A 731 -18.60 -26.55 34.55
N ILE A 732 -17.83 -25.60 35.10
CA ILE A 732 -17.09 -25.82 36.33
C ILE A 732 -18.05 -25.99 37.52
N ILE A 733 -19.11 -25.17 37.59
CA ILE A 733 -20.14 -25.31 38.63
C ILE A 733 -20.80 -26.69 38.53
N ASP A 734 -21.28 -27.07 37.35
CA ASP A 734 -21.91 -28.38 37.12
C ASP A 734 -20.96 -29.53 37.47
N ARG A 735 -19.66 -29.41 37.18
CA ARG A 735 -18.68 -30.43 37.57
C ARG A 735 -18.40 -30.49 39.06
N ILE A 736 -18.41 -29.35 39.76
CA ILE A 736 -18.26 -29.31 41.22
C ILE A 736 -19.51 -29.94 41.86
N ASP A 737 -20.71 -29.59 41.39
CA ASP A 737 -21.97 -30.13 41.88
C ASP A 737 -22.07 -31.65 41.62
N ASN A 738 -21.59 -32.14 40.46
CA ASN A 738 -21.56 -33.57 40.14
C ASN A 738 -20.41 -34.34 40.82
N LEU A 739 -19.42 -33.65 41.41
CA LEU A 739 -18.37 -34.26 42.23
C LEU A 739 -18.80 -34.46 43.68
N GLU A 740 -19.95 -33.92 44.11
CA GLU A 740 -20.62 -34.38 45.31
C GLU A 740 -20.94 -35.86 45.12
N VAL A 741 -20.08 -36.68 45.73
CA VAL A 741 -20.08 -38.13 45.69
C VAL A 741 -21.52 -38.62 45.74
N PRO A 742 -21.97 -39.48 44.80
CA PRO A 742 -23.27 -40.13 44.95
C PRO A 742 -23.22 -40.84 46.29
N THR A 743 -23.90 -40.26 47.28
CA THR A 743 -24.02 -40.80 48.62
C THR A 743 -24.61 -42.17 48.38
N GLN A 744 -23.76 -43.20 48.46
CA GLN A 744 -24.14 -44.56 48.15
C GLN A 744 -25.39 -44.83 48.97
N SER A 745 -26.49 -45.01 48.25
CA SER A 745 -27.80 -45.32 48.80
C SER A 745 -27.58 -46.35 49.91
N PRO A 746 -28.02 -46.05 51.15
CA PRO A 746 -27.60 -46.79 52.32
C PRO A 746 -27.89 -48.27 52.09
N VAL A 747 -26.81 -49.06 51.98
CA VAL A 747 -26.89 -50.51 52.15
C VAL A 747 -27.66 -50.72 53.44
N SER A 748 -28.77 -51.44 53.35
CA SER A 748 -29.72 -51.75 54.42
C SER A 748 -29.02 -52.34 55.64
N ALA A 749 -28.43 -51.48 56.46
CA ALA A 749 -27.92 -51.81 57.77
C ALA A 749 -29.10 -51.77 58.76
N PRO A 750 -29.18 -52.74 59.68
CA PRO A 750 -30.30 -52.86 60.60
C PRO A 750 -30.52 -51.58 61.42
N ARG A 751 -31.78 -51.16 61.45
CA ARG A 751 -32.34 -49.89 61.95
C ARG A 751 -31.97 -49.52 63.40
N SER A 752 -31.30 -50.39 64.15
CA SER A 752 -31.01 -50.22 65.58
C SER A 752 -29.62 -49.67 65.92
N VAL A 753 -28.75 -49.44 64.94
CA VAL A 753 -27.40 -48.85 65.17
C VAL A 753 -27.23 -47.48 64.48
N ALA A 754 -28.13 -47.11 63.56
CA ALA A 754 -28.05 -45.87 62.81
C ALA A 754 -28.54 -44.62 63.58
N GLU A 755 -29.19 -44.79 64.73
CA GLU A 755 -29.80 -43.68 65.49
C GLU A 755 -28.83 -43.03 66.50
N THR A 756 -27.66 -43.63 66.75
CA THR A 756 -26.68 -43.14 67.73
C THR A 756 -25.34 -42.67 67.15
N LEU A 757 -25.12 -42.76 65.83
CA LEU A 757 -23.79 -42.51 65.26
C LEU A 757 -23.70 -41.62 64.01
N ASN A 758 -24.75 -40.87 63.67
CA ASN A 758 -24.64 -39.84 62.63
C ASN A 758 -24.87 -38.44 63.24
N PRO A 759 -23.81 -37.80 63.81
CA PRO A 759 -23.82 -36.36 63.87
C PRO A 759 -23.87 -35.88 62.42
N THR A 760 -24.97 -35.22 62.12
CA THR A 760 -25.20 -34.35 60.97
C THR A 760 -23.91 -33.62 60.60
N ILE A 761 -23.15 -34.16 59.63
CA ILE A 761 -22.11 -33.40 58.94
C ILE A 761 -22.90 -32.47 58.04
N ALA A 762 -23.39 -31.36 58.61
CA ALA A 762 -23.91 -30.25 57.83
C ALA A 762 -22.79 -29.85 56.86
N PRO A 763 -23.11 -29.59 55.58
CA PRO A 763 -22.13 -29.12 54.60
C PRO A 763 -21.37 -27.96 55.24
N THR A 764 -20.06 -28.13 55.37
CA THR A 764 -19.20 -27.16 56.01
C THR A 764 -19.30 -25.86 55.23
N GLU A 765 -19.60 -24.76 55.93
CA GLU A 765 -19.82 -23.41 55.38
C GLU A 765 -18.74 -22.98 54.35
N GLY A 766 -17.52 -23.54 54.45
CA GLY A 766 -16.40 -23.31 53.55
C GLY A 766 -16.57 -23.76 52.09
N ASP A 767 -17.41 -24.75 51.76
CA ASP A 767 -17.53 -25.24 50.38
C ASP A 767 -18.30 -24.25 49.49
N THR A 768 -19.26 -23.53 50.08
CA THR A 768 -20.01 -22.49 49.37
C THR A 768 -19.17 -21.24 49.11
N GLU A 769 -18.26 -20.89 50.02
CA GLU A 769 -17.31 -19.79 49.83
C GLU A 769 -16.30 -20.08 48.72
N LEU A 770 -15.81 -21.33 48.61
CA LEU A 770 -14.94 -21.77 47.52
C LEU A 770 -15.62 -21.59 46.15
N ALA A 771 -16.84 -22.12 46.01
CA ALA A 771 -17.58 -22.06 44.75
C ALA A 771 -17.85 -20.60 44.34
N LEU A 772 -18.20 -19.74 45.30
CA LEU A 772 -18.40 -18.31 45.06
C LEU A 772 -17.09 -17.61 44.65
N GLY A 773 -15.97 -17.96 45.29
CA GLY A 773 -14.64 -17.43 44.97
C GLY A 773 -14.21 -17.76 43.54
N VAL A 774 -14.35 -19.03 43.14
CA VAL A 774 -14.05 -19.50 41.78
C VAL A 774 -14.95 -18.80 40.75
N LYS A 775 -16.27 -18.77 41.00
CA LYS A 775 -17.23 -18.09 40.12
C LYS A 775 -16.87 -16.62 39.90
N THR A 776 -16.57 -15.91 41.00
CA THR A 776 -16.18 -14.50 40.95
C THR A 776 -14.89 -14.30 40.17
N ALA A 777 -13.87 -15.13 40.42
CA ALA A 777 -12.60 -15.08 39.71
C ALA A 777 -12.75 -15.27 38.19
N PHE A 778 -13.54 -16.25 37.74
CA PHE A 778 -13.79 -16.48 36.31
C PHE A 778 -14.58 -15.34 35.66
N ILE A 779 -15.55 -14.73 36.37
CA ILE A 779 -16.30 -13.57 35.86
C ILE A 779 -15.35 -12.39 35.63
N PHE A 780 -14.53 -12.03 36.62
CA PHE A 780 -13.55 -10.96 36.46
C PHE A 780 -12.53 -11.27 35.37
N GLY A 781 -11.99 -12.50 35.35
CA GLY A 781 -11.08 -12.96 34.29
C GLY A 781 -11.70 -12.81 32.90
N GLY A 782 -12.95 -13.25 32.72
CA GLY A 782 -13.69 -13.15 31.46
C GLY A 782 -13.93 -11.71 30.99
N VAL A 783 -14.25 -10.80 31.92
CA VAL A 783 -14.43 -9.36 31.59
C VAL A 783 -13.13 -8.75 31.08
N PHE A 784 -12.00 -9.00 31.76
CA PHE A 784 -10.70 -8.49 31.31
C PHE A 784 -10.23 -9.14 30.00
N ALA A 785 -10.56 -10.43 29.79
CA ALA A 785 -10.31 -11.13 28.53
C ALA A 785 -11.05 -10.47 27.35
N PHE A 786 -12.31 -10.10 27.55
CA PHE A 786 -13.13 -9.39 26.58
C PHE A 786 -12.59 -8.00 26.27
N ILE A 787 -12.27 -7.20 27.30
CA ILE A 787 -11.68 -5.87 27.13
C ILE A 787 -10.37 -5.96 26.33
N THR A 788 -9.54 -6.96 26.62
CA THR A 788 -8.29 -7.20 25.89
C THR A 788 -8.56 -7.55 24.43
N ALA A 789 -9.50 -8.47 24.16
CA ALA A 789 -9.88 -8.85 22.79
C ALA A 789 -10.41 -7.65 21.99
N ALA A 790 -11.30 -6.86 22.60
CA ALA A 790 -11.88 -5.67 21.99
C ALA A 790 -10.83 -4.61 21.70
N PHE A 791 -9.91 -4.37 22.64
CA PHE A 791 -8.80 -3.44 22.45
C PHE A 791 -7.90 -3.85 21.29
N MET A 792 -7.49 -5.13 21.20
CA MET A 792 -6.65 -5.61 20.10
C MET A 792 -7.33 -5.48 18.75
N THR A 793 -8.59 -5.87 18.68
CA THR A 793 -9.41 -5.76 17.47
C THR A 793 -9.52 -4.31 17.00
N ALA A 794 -9.74 -3.37 17.93
CA ALA A 794 -9.92 -1.95 17.59
C ALA A 794 -8.61 -1.25 17.16
N VAL A 795 -7.45 -1.70 17.65
CA VAL A 795 -6.15 -1.03 17.44
C VAL A 795 -5.40 -1.57 16.22
N PHE A 796 -5.72 -2.78 15.75
CA PHE A 796 -5.00 -3.43 14.64
C PHE A 796 -5.04 -2.61 13.34
N ILE A 797 -6.23 -2.25 12.86
CA ILE A 797 -6.38 -1.46 11.61
C ILE A 797 -5.66 -0.11 11.71
N PRO A 798 -5.84 0.72 12.76
CA PRO A 798 -5.08 1.95 12.93
C PRO A 798 -3.57 1.78 12.89
N THR A 799 -3.04 0.68 13.42
CA THR A 799 -1.59 0.45 13.43
C THR A 799 -1.08 0.01 12.05
N MET A 800 -1.86 -0.80 11.32
CA MET A 800 -1.57 -1.11 9.91
C MET A 800 -1.53 0.15 9.06
N VAL A 801 -2.58 0.99 9.13
CA VAL A 801 -2.65 2.27 8.40
C VAL A 801 -1.49 3.19 8.77
N SER A 802 -1.18 3.32 10.07
CA SER A 802 -0.04 4.12 10.52
C SER A 802 1.29 3.58 9.98
N THR A 803 1.44 2.25 9.86
CA THR A 803 2.66 1.63 9.34
C THR A 803 2.77 1.83 7.83
N THR A 804 1.67 1.72 7.07
CA THR A 804 1.62 2.09 5.64
C THR A 804 2.03 3.54 5.42
N LEU A 805 1.46 4.47 6.19
CA LEU A 805 1.85 5.89 6.12
C LEU A 805 3.31 6.12 6.47
N LYS A 806 3.88 5.36 7.43
CA LYS A 806 5.31 5.45 7.75
C LYS A 806 6.20 5.00 6.60
N PHE A 807 5.80 3.98 5.84
CA PHE A 807 6.53 3.55 4.65
C PHE A 807 6.47 4.62 3.55
N ARG A 808 5.26 5.09 3.21
CA ARG A 808 5.07 6.10 2.16
C ARG A 808 5.80 7.40 2.44
N ARG A 809 5.94 7.79 3.70
CA ARG A 809 6.58 9.06 4.08
C ARG A 809 8.05 8.93 4.45
N GLY A 810 8.66 7.77 4.21
CA GLY A 810 10.07 7.52 4.49
C GLY A 810 10.45 7.45 5.97
N VAL A 811 9.48 7.44 6.90
CA VAL A 811 9.75 7.22 8.34
C VAL A 811 10.35 5.82 8.55
N ILE A 812 9.85 4.84 7.79
CA ILE A 812 10.53 3.57 7.62
C ILE A 812 11.20 3.64 6.24
N PRO A 813 12.55 3.74 6.17
CA PRO A 813 13.24 3.91 4.89
C PRO A 813 13.05 2.69 3.99
N SER A 814 12.89 2.93 2.69
CA SER A 814 12.69 1.92 1.65
C SER A 814 14.01 1.62 0.91
N LEU A 815 14.41 2.47 -0.03
CA LEU A 815 15.58 2.29 -0.93
C LEU A 815 16.90 2.05 -0.19
N ARG A 816 17.07 2.69 0.97
CA ARG A 816 18.35 2.68 1.71
C ARG A 816 18.37 1.69 2.88
N SER A 817 17.29 0.93 3.09
CA SER A 817 17.17 0.06 4.26
C SER A 817 17.40 -1.40 3.93
N GLU A 818 18.39 -2.02 4.54
CA GLU A 818 18.56 -3.48 4.52
C GLU A 818 17.34 -4.21 5.11
N ALA A 819 16.62 -3.57 6.03
CA ALA A 819 15.39 -4.14 6.58
C ALA A 819 14.30 -4.28 5.51
N PHE A 820 14.25 -3.35 4.54
CA PHE A 820 13.31 -3.43 3.42
C PHE A 820 13.57 -4.66 2.54
N LEU A 821 14.84 -4.93 2.23
CA LEU A 821 15.26 -6.16 1.54
C LEU A 821 14.85 -7.43 2.31
N ARG A 822 14.92 -7.40 3.64
CA ARG A 822 14.47 -8.51 4.49
C ARG A 822 12.95 -8.74 4.38
N TYR A 823 12.15 -7.68 4.32
CA TYR A 823 10.70 -7.79 4.17
C TYR A 823 10.28 -8.28 2.77
N ARG A 824 11.10 -8.06 1.74
CA ARG A 824 10.81 -8.56 0.38
C ARG A 824 11.03 -10.07 0.20
N ARG A 825 11.66 -10.74 1.17
CA ARG A 825 11.93 -12.18 1.13
C ARG A 825 10.85 -12.98 1.87
N ALA A 826 10.64 -14.22 1.42
CA ALA A 826 9.68 -15.16 2.02
C ALA A 826 8.28 -14.54 2.20
N LEU A 827 7.70 -14.08 1.09
CA LEU A 827 6.36 -13.47 1.04
C LEU A 827 5.24 -14.50 1.34
N ASP A 828 5.56 -15.78 1.22
CA ASP A 828 4.70 -16.90 1.61
C ASP A 828 4.37 -16.89 3.11
N GLU A 829 5.27 -16.37 3.97
CA GLU A 829 5.02 -16.23 5.42
C GLU A 829 3.80 -15.37 5.73
N VAL A 830 3.41 -14.48 4.81
CA VAL A 830 2.25 -13.61 4.94
C VAL A 830 0.94 -14.41 5.03
N ALA A 831 0.91 -15.65 4.54
CA ALA A 831 -0.23 -16.56 4.73
C ALA A 831 -0.45 -16.91 6.22
N ASN A 832 0.60 -16.88 7.04
CA ASN A 832 0.51 -17.17 8.47
C ASN A 832 -0.13 -16.02 9.26
N LEU A 833 -0.20 -14.81 8.68
CA LEU A 833 -0.74 -13.62 9.35
C LEU A 833 -2.18 -13.85 9.83
N PHE A 834 -3.01 -14.48 9.00
CA PHE A 834 -4.40 -14.79 9.34
C PHE A 834 -4.51 -15.66 10.61
N GLY A 835 -3.73 -16.75 10.66
CA GLY A 835 -3.68 -17.61 11.84
C GLY A 835 -3.13 -16.87 13.07
N GLY A 836 -2.10 -16.05 12.88
CA GLY A 836 -1.52 -15.21 13.94
C GLY A 836 -2.53 -14.22 14.53
N MET A 837 -3.34 -13.57 13.70
CA MET A 837 -4.41 -12.66 14.14
C MET A 837 -5.46 -13.36 14.99
N LEU A 838 -5.90 -14.54 14.56
CA LEU A 838 -6.93 -15.33 15.24
C LEU A 838 -6.42 -15.87 16.59
N TRP A 839 -5.32 -16.62 16.57
CA TRP A 839 -4.77 -17.27 17.75
C TRP A 839 -4.14 -16.26 18.72
N GLY A 840 -3.53 -15.20 18.20
CA GLY A 840 -2.92 -14.15 19.02
C GLY A 840 -3.93 -13.47 19.94
N VAL A 841 -5.09 -13.07 19.41
CA VAL A 841 -6.16 -12.47 20.23
C VAL A 841 -6.71 -13.47 21.24
N LEU A 842 -6.96 -14.71 20.82
CA LEU A 842 -7.48 -15.75 21.72
C LEU A 842 -6.51 -16.04 22.88
N ILE A 843 -5.24 -16.29 22.59
CA ILE A 843 -4.22 -16.62 23.60
C ILE A 843 -4.01 -15.43 24.54
N SER A 844 -3.90 -14.21 24.02
CA SER A 844 -3.77 -13.00 24.83
C SER A 844 -4.94 -12.85 25.81
N SER A 845 -6.17 -13.00 25.33
CA SER A 845 -7.37 -12.95 26.16
C SER A 845 -7.39 -14.03 27.25
N VAL A 846 -7.03 -15.28 26.92
CA VAL A 846 -6.96 -16.38 27.88
C VAL A 846 -5.87 -16.15 28.93
N MET A 847 -4.69 -15.67 28.53
CA MET A 847 -3.60 -15.37 29.46
C MET A 847 -3.97 -14.26 30.44
N ILE A 848 -4.59 -13.18 29.95
CA ILE A 848 -5.07 -12.09 30.82
C ILE A 848 -6.20 -12.58 31.73
N ALA A 849 -7.11 -13.40 31.23
CA ALA A 849 -8.13 -14.05 32.06
C ALA A 849 -7.52 -14.85 33.20
N ALA A 850 -6.48 -15.64 32.90
CA ALA A 850 -5.78 -16.48 33.88
C ALA A 850 -5.01 -15.64 34.91
N ILE A 851 -4.32 -14.57 34.50
CA ILE A 851 -3.58 -13.68 35.40
C ILE A 851 -4.54 -12.94 36.34
N VAL A 852 -5.59 -12.31 35.80
CA VAL A 852 -6.54 -11.52 36.59
C VAL A 852 -7.43 -12.42 37.43
N GLY A 853 -7.99 -13.47 36.82
CA GLY A 853 -8.81 -14.46 37.49
C GLY A 853 -8.04 -15.19 38.58
N GLY A 854 -6.81 -15.62 38.30
CA GLY A 854 -5.92 -16.23 39.30
C GLY A 854 -5.63 -15.29 40.47
N PHE A 855 -5.36 -14.02 40.20
CA PHE A 855 -5.15 -13.02 41.26
C PHE A 855 -6.41 -12.83 42.13
N VAL A 856 -7.59 -12.69 41.52
CA VAL A 856 -8.87 -12.57 42.23
C VAL A 856 -9.15 -13.84 43.04
N TYR A 857 -8.91 -15.02 42.47
CA TYR A 857 -9.07 -16.30 43.15
C TYR A 857 -8.18 -16.40 44.39
N LEU A 858 -6.89 -16.04 44.28
CA LEU A 858 -5.95 -16.06 45.41
C LEU A 858 -6.35 -15.09 46.54
N LEU A 859 -7.02 -13.98 46.20
CA LEU A 859 -7.55 -13.03 47.18
C LEU A 859 -8.82 -13.53 47.88
N LEU A 860 -9.68 -14.27 47.16
CA LEU A 860 -10.94 -14.77 47.70
C LEU A 860 -10.79 -16.09 48.45
N TRP A 861 -9.82 -16.93 48.07
CA TRP A 861 -9.61 -18.24 48.67
C TRP A 861 -9.15 -18.11 50.13
N PRO A 862 -9.88 -18.65 51.13
CA PRO A 862 -9.64 -18.37 52.56
C PRO A 862 -8.22 -18.69 53.06
N THR A 863 -7.58 -19.71 52.51
CA THR A 863 -6.22 -20.09 52.91
C THR A 863 -5.17 -19.13 52.35
N THR A 864 -5.30 -18.75 51.08
CA THR A 864 -4.33 -17.88 50.41
C THR A 864 -4.61 -16.42 50.69
N SER A 865 -5.85 -16.03 50.98
CA SER A 865 -6.22 -14.65 51.30
C SER A 865 -5.43 -14.15 52.50
N ARG A 866 -5.27 -14.96 53.56
CA ARG A 866 -4.42 -14.63 54.72
C ARG A 866 -2.97 -14.38 54.33
N VAL A 867 -2.42 -15.25 53.48
CA VAL A 867 -1.05 -15.11 52.95
C VAL A 867 -0.95 -13.86 52.06
N MET A 868 -1.92 -13.60 51.21
CA MET A 868 -1.99 -12.45 50.31
C MET A 868 -2.13 -11.14 51.07
N PHE A 869 -2.94 -11.06 52.13
CA PHE A 869 -3.02 -9.88 52.98
C PHE A 869 -1.69 -9.62 53.71
N SER A 870 -0.97 -10.67 54.12
CA SER A 870 0.39 -10.54 54.64
C SER A 870 1.35 -9.98 53.58
N PHE A 871 1.30 -10.50 52.34
CA PHE A 871 2.06 -9.95 51.22
C PHE A 871 1.72 -8.49 50.90
N ILE A 872 0.43 -8.11 50.93
CA ILE A 872 -0.01 -6.72 50.72
C ILE A 872 0.52 -5.82 51.83
N GLY A 873 0.48 -6.28 53.09
CA GLY A 873 1.08 -5.57 54.22
C GLY A 873 2.59 -5.37 54.04
N ASN A 874 3.31 -6.41 53.63
CA ASN A 874 4.75 -6.33 53.32
C ASN A 874 5.04 -5.38 52.15
N TYR A 875 4.19 -5.38 51.13
CA TYR A 875 4.29 -4.48 49.98
C TYR A 875 4.07 -3.01 50.38
N LEU A 876 3.05 -2.72 51.21
CA LEU A 876 2.81 -1.40 51.77
C LEU A 876 4.00 -0.91 52.61
N GLY A 877 4.57 -1.79 53.45
CA GLY A 877 5.79 -1.49 54.20
C GLY A 877 6.96 -1.14 53.28
N LEU A 878 7.16 -1.91 52.21
CA LEU A 878 8.21 -1.67 51.22
C LEU A 878 7.98 -0.38 50.42
N LEU A 879 6.73 -0.05 50.10
CA LEU A 879 6.36 1.20 49.45
C LEU A 879 6.71 2.42 50.33
N ILE A 880 6.40 2.35 51.62
CA ILE A 880 6.78 3.39 52.59
C ILE A 880 8.30 3.57 52.61
N VAL A 881 9.06 2.48 52.66
CA VAL A 881 10.54 2.49 52.63
C VAL A 881 11.06 3.17 51.35
N ILE A 882 10.47 2.88 50.18
CA ILE A 882 10.81 3.56 48.91
C ILE A 882 10.49 5.07 48.96
N ILE A 883 9.32 5.45 49.48
CA ILE A 883 8.93 6.86 49.60
C ILE A 883 9.87 7.60 50.55
N THR A 884 10.18 7.02 51.70
CA THR A 884 11.13 7.57 52.67
C THR A 884 12.51 7.76 52.02
N ARG A 885 12.96 6.81 51.18
CA ARG A 885 14.19 6.96 50.39
C ARG A 885 14.10 8.13 49.41
N LEU A 886 13.03 8.27 48.63
CA LEU A 886 12.89 9.37 47.67
C LEU A 886 12.98 10.73 48.37
N ILE A 887 12.35 10.85 49.55
CA ILE A 887 12.42 12.04 50.41
C ILE A 887 13.85 12.23 50.92
N ALA A 888 14.47 11.20 51.49
CA ALA A 888 15.84 11.25 52.01
C ALA A 888 16.84 11.65 50.90
N VAL A 889 16.77 11.03 49.73
CA VAL A 889 17.61 11.37 48.56
C VAL A 889 17.37 12.81 48.13
N LYS A 890 16.12 13.29 48.08
CA LYS A 890 15.84 14.68 47.71
C LYS A 890 16.44 15.66 48.71
N CYS A 891 16.29 15.40 50.01
CA CYS A 891 16.88 16.21 51.10
C CYS A 891 18.42 16.18 51.06
N LEU A 892 19.01 15.01 50.93
CA LEU A 892 20.46 14.79 50.95
C LEU A 892 21.11 15.32 49.66
N ARG A 893 20.43 15.21 48.51
CA ARG A 893 20.86 15.82 47.25
C ARG A 893 20.88 17.35 47.36
N SER A 894 19.87 17.96 47.96
CA SER A 894 19.85 19.41 48.22
C SER A 894 20.97 19.85 49.18
N ALA A 895 21.21 19.06 50.22
CA ALA A 895 22.19 19.36 51.27
C ALA A 895 23.65 19.20 50.81
N TYR A 896 23.97 18.13 50.08
CA TYR A 896 25.36 17.74 49.79
C TYR A 896 25.80 17.93 48.34
N PHE A 897 24.86 18.16 47.42
CA PHE A 897 25.14 18.29 46.00
C PHE A 897 24.60 19.62 45.44
N ALA A 898 25.33 20.22 44.51
CA ALA A 898 24.91 21.37 43.72
C ALA A 898 25.08 20.97 42.25
N ALA A 899 23.98 20.59 41.60
CA ALA A 899 23.99 20.02 40.25
C ALA A 899 24.97 18.83 40.13
N PHE A 900 26.10 19.02 39.43
CA PHE A 900 27.12 17.99 39.21
C PHE A 900 28.25 17.98 40.27
N TYR A 901 28.31 18.99 41.15
CA TYR A 901 29.42 19.16 42.11
C TYR A 901 29.01 18.80 43.54
N ARG A 902 29.93 18.17 44.29
CA ARG A 902 29.76 17.87 45.73
C ARG A 902 30.08 19.12 46.55
N LYS A 903 29.13 19.62 47.35
CA LYS A 903 29.36 20.75 48.27
C LYS A 903 30.33 20.38 49.39
N LYS A 904 30.32 19.11 49.83
CA LYS A 904 31.22 18.54 50.84
C LYS A 904 31.67 17.14 50.40
N PRO A 905 32.91 16.96 49.90
CA PRO A 905 33.33 15.71 49.25
C PRO A 905 33.34 14.51 50.19
N PHE A 906 33.82 14.67 51.43
CA PHE A 906 33.87 13.58 52.41
C PHE A 906 32.48 13.05 52.80
N SER A 907 31.58 13.94 53.23
CA SER A 907 30.20 13.56 53.58
C SER A 907 29.42 13.05 52.37
N GLY A 908 29.65 13.62 51.18
CA GLY A 908 29.08 13.14 49.94
C GLY A 908 29.51 11.70 49.61
N ASN A 909 30.77 11.35 49.85
CA ASN A 909 31.30 9.99 49.61
C ASN A 909 30.67 8.97 50.57
N ILE A 910 30.65 9.26 51.87
CA ILE A 910 30.02 8.38 52.87
C ILE A 910 28.54 8.19 52.56
N MET A 911 27.84 9.28 52.23
CA MET A 911 26.43 9.23 51.87
C MET A 911 26.19 8.39 50.61
N THR A 912 27.07 8.49 49.62
CA THR A 912 26.99 7.70 48.38
C THR A 912 27.13 6.20 48.70
N ILE A 913 28.09 5.81 49.53
CA ILE A 913 28.27 4.41 49.98
C ILE A 913 27.01 3.90 50.71
N ILE A 914 26.45 4.69 51.63
CA ILE A 914 25.21 4.33 52.33
C ILE A 914 24.06 4.12 51.34
N MET A 915 23.93 5.02 50.35
CA MET A 915 22.91 4.92 49.31
C MET A 915 23.13 3.73 48.36
N GLU A 916 24.37 3.35 48.09
CA GLU A 916 24.72 2.18 47.27
C GLU A 916 24.34 0.88 47.99
N CYS A 917 24.75 0.70 49.25
CA CYS A 917 24.36 -0.45 50.08
C CYS A 917 22.84 -0.61 50.18
N TYR A 918 22.13 0.50 50.36
CA TYR A 918 20.68 0.52 50.39
C TYR A 918 20.05 0.21 49.02
N SER A 919 20.69 0.64 47.92
CA SER A 919 20.22 0.37 46.55
C SER A 919 20.33 -1.11 46.19
N VAL A 920 21.34 -1.83 46.68
CA VAL A 920 21.48 -3.27 46.46
C VAL A 920 20.26 -4.03 47.01
N ALA A 921 19.84 -3.74 48.24
CA ALA A 921 18.69 -4.41 48.85
C ALA A 921 17.36 -4.17 48.09
N ILE A 922 17.15 -2.96 47.55
CA ILE A 922 15.93 -2.62 46.80
C ILE A 922 16.01 -3.09 45.34
N SER A 923 17.20 -3.27 44.77
CA SER A 923 17.37 -3.67 43.37
C SER A 923 16.72 -5.01 43.04
N VAL A 924 16.74 -5.97 43.97
CA VAL A 924 16.04 -7.26 43.84
C VAL A 924 14.55 -7.05 43.59
N TRP A 925 13.93 -6.16 44.37
CA TRP A 925 12.51 -5.83 44.20
C TRP A 925 12.23 -5.15 42.85
N PHE A 926 13.09 -4.23 42.40
CA PHE A 926 12.95 -3.63 41.07
C PHE A 926 13.02 -4.68 39.95
N MET A 927 13.87 -5.71 40.09
CA MET A 927 13.94 -6.81 39.12
C MET A 927 12.66 -7.66 39.13
N VAL A 928 12.09 -7.95 40.30
CA VAL A 928 10.80 -8.65 40.42
C VAL A 928 9.68 -7.84 39.76
N VAL A 929 9.55 -6.55 40.09
CA VAL A 929 8.54 -5.66 39.48
C VAL A 929 8.74 -5.57 37.96
N ARG A 930 9.99 -5.51 37.49
CA ARG A 930 10.31 -5.54 36.05
C ARG A 930 9.87 -6.85 35.41
N GLY A 931 10.13 -7.99 36.05
CA GLY A 931 9.69 -9.30 35.58
C GLY A 931 8.17 -9.39 35.46
N ILE A 932 7.43 -8.93 36.47
CA ILE A 932 5.96 -8.87 36.44
C ILE A 932 5.47 -7.96 35.30
N LYS A 933 6.07 -6.78 35.12
CA LYS A 933 5.72 -5.88 34.02
C LYS A 933 5.95 -6.53 32.66
N ILE A 934 7.07 -7.23 32.45
CA ILE A 934 7.36 -7.95 31.21
C ILE A 934 6.33 -9.07 30.98
N LEU A 935 5.94 -9.79 32.03
CA LEU A 935 4.91 -10.84 31.94
C LEU A 935 3.55 -10.25 31.54
N ILE A 936 3.11 -9.15 32.18
CA ILE A 936 1.83 -8.49 31.87
C ILE A 936 1.86 -7.89 30.46
N ILE A 937 2.93 -7.17 30.11
CA ILE A 937 3.08 -6.61 28.76
C ILE A 937 3.14 -7.73 27.73
N GLY A 938 3.82 -8.84 28.03
CA GLY A 938 3.84 -10.04 27.19
C GLY A 938 2.44 -10.61 26.99
N ALA A 939 1.68 -10.83 28.06
CA ALA A 939 0.32 -11.36 27.98
C ALA A 939 -0.63 -10.43 27.20
N LEU A 940 -0.50 -9.11 27.37
CA LEU A 940 -1.24 -8.14 26.58
C LEU A 940 -0.77 -8.19 25.12
N TYR A 941 0.51 -7.95 24.84
CA TYR A 941 1.00 -7.72 23.48
C TYR A 941 1.27 -9.00 22.66
N ILE A 942 1.16 -10.21 23.22
CA ILE A 942 1.32 -11.46 22.44
C ILE A 942 0.34 -11.57 21.27
N GLY A 943 -0.85 -10.95 21.41
CA GLY A 943 -1.85 -10.89 20.34
C GLY A 943 -1.60 -9.79 19.30
N ARG A 944 -0.64 -8.89 19.55
CA ARG A 944 -0.28 -7.80 18.64
C ARG A 944 0.85 -8.20 17.71
N ILE A 945 0.46 -8.78 16.58
CA ILE A 945 1.39 -9.17 15.51
C ILE A 945 2.01 -7.98 14.78
N ASP A 946 1.51 -6.76 14.99
CA ASP A 946 1.92 -5.53 14.32
C ASP A 946 3.02 -4.76 15.07
N THR A 947 3.19 -5.01 16.38
CA THR A 947 4.18 -4.32 17.22
C THR A 947 5.22 -5.31 17.75
N PRO A 948 6.52 -5.03 17.60
CA PRO A 948 7.54 -5.90 18.14
C PRO A 948 7.45 -5.94 19.67
N LEU A 949 7.44 -7.15 20.22
CA LEU A 949 7.45 -7.37 21.66
C LEU A 949 8.82 -7.02 22.25
N PHE A 950 9.88 -7.25 21.48
CA PHE A 950 11.25 -6.97 21.86
C PHE A 950 11.77 -5.66 21.27
N ALA A 951 12.72 -5.03 21.96
CA ALA A 951 13.42 -3.86 21.41
C ALA A 951 14.21 -4.27 20.14
N PRO A 952 14.44 -3.35 19.18
CA PRO A 952 15.22 -3.65 17.99
C PRO A 952 16.59 -4.26 18.34
N GLY A 953 16.91 -5.42 17.75
CA GLY A 953 18.15 -6.17 18.00
C GLY A 953 18.07 -7.18 19.15
N VAL A 954 17.00 -7.18 19.95
CA VAL A 954 16.74 -8.19 20.99
C VAL A 954 15.87 -9.30 20.42
N GLY A 955 16.17 -10.56 20.77
CA GLY A 955 15.42 -11.72 20.27
C GLY A 955 15.98 -12.33 18.99
N ILE A 956 17.14 -11.88 18.52
CA ILE A 956 17.87 -12.50 17.42
C ILE A 956 18.87 -13.50 18.02
N LEU A 957 18.55 -14.79 17.99
CA LEU A 957 19.40 -15.90 18.42
C LEU A 957 19.98 -16.58 17.17
N GLY A 958 21.06 -15.99 16.63
CA GLY A 958 21.65 -16.46 15.37
C GLY A 958 20.67 -16.28 14.19
N PRO A 959 20.34 -17.33 13.41
CA PRO A 959 19.39 -17.23 12.31
C PRO A 959 17.92 -17.18 12.77
N ILE A 960 17.65 -17.36 14.06
CA ILE A 960 16.29 -17.44 14.61
C ILE A 960 15.92 -16.09 15.23
N GLU A 961 14.92 -15.42 14.65
CA GLU A 961 14.27 -14.27 15.29
C GLU A 961 13.06 -14.76 16.09
N ILE A 962 13.10 -14.59 17.41
CA ILE A 962 12.07 -15.07 18.34
C ILE A 962 10.70 -14.43 18.05
N ASP A 963 10.70 -13.18 17.58
CA ASP A 963 9.48 -12.42 17.26
C ASP A 963 9.49 -11.95 15.80
N ASN A 964 9.11 -12.86 14.89
CA ASN A 964 9.05 -12.58 13.45
C ASN A 964 7.70 -11.95 13.02
N TRP A 965 6.67 -11.94 13.86
CA TRP A 965 5.32 -11.51 13.48
C TRP A 965 5.20 -10.06 13.00
N PRO A 966 5.86 -9.06 13.63
CA PRO A 966 5.88 -7.68 13.13
C PRO A 966 6.50 -7.58 11.73
N SER A 967 7.48 -8.45 11.45
CA SER A 967 8.07 -8.55 10.13
C SER A 967 7.03 -9.07 9.15
N VAL A 968 6.35 -10.18 9.44
CA VAL A 968 5.28 -10.76 8.61
C VAL A 968 4.14 -9.76 8.34
N SER A 969 3.74 -8.99 9.34
CA SER A 969 2.76 -7.91 9.20
C SER A 969 3.23 -6.81 8.24
N ARG A 970 4.50 -6.39 8.33
CA ARG A 970 5.10 -5.45 7.37
C ARG A 970 5.20 -6.04 5.97
N LYS A 971 5.53 -7.34 5.83
CA LYS A 971 5.53 -8.01 4.52
C LYS A 971 4.16 -7.95 3.86
N GLU A 972 3.08 -8.15 4.62
CA GLU A 972 1.71 -7.99 4.10
C GLU A 972 1.45 -6.56 3.60
N ILE A 973 1.85 -5.54 4.36
CA ILE A 973 1.72 -4.15 3.92
C ILE A 973 2.45 -3.94 2.60
N LEU A 974 3.69 -4.41 2.48
CA LEU A 974 4.50 -4.22 1.26
C LEU A 974 3.93 -4.99 0.07
N VAL A 975 3.48 -6.23 0.26
CA VAL A 975 2.82 -7.01 -0.81
C VAL A 975 1.57 -6.28 -1.28
N HIS A 976 0.79 -5.76 -0.34
CA HIS A 976 -0.43 -5.04 -0.67
C HIS A 976 -0.16 -3.75 -1.43
N GLU A 977 0.77 -2.94 -0.93
CA GLU A 977 1.17 -1.68 -1.55
C GLU A 977 1.82 -1.90 -2.92
N ALA A 978 2.64 -2.94 -3.11
CA ALA A 978 3.20 -3.28 -4.41
C ALA A 978 2.13 -3.55 -5.48
N HIS A 979 0.92 -3.97 -5.08
CA HIS A 979 -0.17 -4.23 -6.01
C HIS A 979 -1.18 -3.08 -6.11
N ARG A 980 -1.32 -2.24 -5.08
CA ARG A 980 -2.44 -1.29 -4.92
C ARG A 980 -2.02 0.12 -4.53
N HIS A 981 -0.74 0.47 -4.69
CA HIS A 981 -0.31 1.84 -4.51
C HIS A 981 -0.91 2.75 -5.60
N PRO A 982 -1.46 3.94 -5.25
CA PRO A 982 -2.06 4.86 -6.22
C PRO A 982 -1.14 5.22 -7.40
N TYR A 983 0.11 5.59 -7.12
CA TYR A 983 1.10 5.86 -8.19
C TYR A 983 1.43 4.63 -9.04
N LEU A 984 1.49 3.42 -8.47
CA LEU A 984 1.73 2.19 -9.25
C LEU A 984 0.55 1.86 -10.17
N GLU A 985 -0.68 2.15 -9.74
CA GLU A 985 -1.87 1.98 -10.60
C GLU A 985 -1.88 2.97 -11.76
N ILE A 986 -1.49 4.24 -11.53
CA ILE A 986 -1.29 5.22 -12.62
C ILE A 986 -0.20 4.73 -13.59
N LEU A 987 0.94 4.27 -13.07
CA LEU A 987 2.04 3.75 -13.88
C LEU A 987 1.62 2.55 -14.71
N GLY A 988 0.94 1.57 -14.12
CA GLY A 988 0.41 0.43 -14.84
C GLY A 988 -0.54 0.85 -15.95
N PHE A 989 -1.43 1.81 -15.69
CA PHE A 989 -2.32 2.37 -16.70
C PHE A 989 -1.55 3.03 -17.85
N LEU A 990 -0.52 3.84 -17.55
CA LEU A 990 0.29 4.53 -18.55
C LEU A 990 1.17 3.56 -19.36
N TYR A 991 1.76 2.54 -18.75
CA TYR A 991 2.49 1.48 -19.45
C TYR A 991 1.58 0.73 -20.43
N MET A 992 0.38 0.36 -19.98
CA MET A 992 -0.60 -0.32 -20.82
C MET A 992 -1.07 0.57 -21.98
N THR A 993 -1.24 1.87 -21.73
CA THR A 993 -1.58 2.87 -22.76
C THR A 993 -0.45 3.03 -23.77
N GLN A 994 0.80 3.08 -23.31
CA GLN A 994 1.99 3.10 -24.16
C GLN A 994 2.10 1.85 -25.03
N LEU A 995 1.82 0.67 -24.46
CA LEU A 995 1.78 -0.58 -25.23
C LEU A 995 0.68 -0.62 -26.28
N ARG A 996 -0.47 0.03 -26.03
CA ARG A 996 -1.57 0.09 -26.99
C ARG A 996 -1.25 1.00 -28.18
N TYR A 997 -0.62 2.14 -27.92
CA TYR A 997 -0.43 3.18 -28.93
C TYR A 997 1.00 3.25 -29.51
N GLY A 998 1.95 2.51 -28.93
CA GLY A 998 3.34 2.50 -29.35
C GLY A 998 3.98 3.88 -29.22
N SER A 999 4.79 4.26 -30.20
CA SER A 999 5.45 5.57 -30.27
C SER A 999 4.50 6.77 -30.44
N ALA A 1000 3.20 6.54 -30.66
CA ALA A 1000 2.21 7.62 -30.76
C ALA A 1000 1.72 8.14 -29.38
N PHE A 1001 2.10 7.47 -28.29
CA PHE A 1001 1.91 7.93 -26.92
C PHE A 1001 3.29 8.17 -26.30
N ALA A 1002 3.38 9.12 -25.38
CA ALA A 1002 4.64 9.47 -24.71
C ALA A 1002 5.80 9.66 -25.71
N THR A 1003 5.66 10.58 -26.68
CA THR A 1003 6.74 10.82 -27.66
C THR A 1003 7.97 11.34 -26.94
N ARG A 1004 9.17 11.05 -27.48
CA ARG A 1004 10.44 11.43 -26.86
C ARG A 1004 10.49 12.94 -26.59
N ALA A 1005 10.11 13.77 -27.57
CA ALA A 1005 10.03 15.22 -27.41
C ALA A 1005 9.11 15.68 -26.27
N CYS A 1006 7.88 15.14 -26.17
CA CYS A 1006 6.96 15.51 -25.09
C CYS A 1006 7.43 14.99 -23.73
N SER A 1007 8.01 13.79 -23.68
CA SER A 1007 8.61 13.24 -22.46
C SER A 1007 9.79 14.09 -21.99
N THR A 1008 10.61 14.61 -22.90
CA THR A 1008 11.69 15.57 -22.56
C THR A 1008 11.13 16.90 -22.06
N TRP A 1009 10.04 17.44 -22.64
CA TRP A 1009 9.38 18.64 -22.09
C TRP A 1009 8.85 18.40 -20.68
N ARG A 1010 8.22 17.23 -20.42
CA ARG A 1010 7.75 16.85 -19.08
C ARG A 1010 8.91 16.68 -18.09
N LEU A 1011 10.04 16.11 -18.53
CA LEU A 1011 11.26 16.02 -17.74
C LEU A 1011 11.77 17.41 -17.32
N ILE A 1012 11.86 18.36 -18.26
CA ILE A 1012 12.26 19.75 -17.97
C ILE A 1012 11.27 20.42 -17.02
N PHE A 1013 9.97 20.20 -17.21
CA PHE A 1013 8.94 20.70 -16.29
C PHE A 1013 9.15 20.18 -14.86
N VAL A 1014 9.41 18.88 -14.68
CA VAL A 1014 9.69 18.29 -13.36
C VAL A 1014 11.00 18.82 -12.78
N SER A 1015 12.07 18.90 -13.56
CA SER A 1015 13.36 19.42 -13.11
C SER A 1015 13.29 20.89 -12.66
N ALA A 1016 12.47 21.69 -13.35
CA ALA A 1016 12.20 23.07 -12.98
C ALA A 1016 11.36 23.17 -11.70
N LEU A 1017 10.25 22.42 -11.62
CA LEU A 1017 9.31 22.49 -10.52
C LEU A 1017 9.83 21.81 -9.24
N MET A 1018 10.58 20.72 -9.36
CA MET A 1018 11.04 19.86 -8.27
C MET A 1018 12.57 19.66 -8.33
N PRO A 1019 13.37 20.72 -8.17
CA PRO A 1019 14.83 20.68 -8.36
C PRO A 1019 15.54 19.70 -7.42
N TRP A 1020 14.95 19.38 -6.27
CA TRP A 1020 15.50 18.40 -5.32
C TRP A 1020 15.46 16.95 -5.83
N LEU A 1021 14.64 16.64 -6.85
CA LEU A 1021 14.64 15.33 -7.50
C LEU A 1021 15.88 15.12 -8.39
N HIS A 1022 16.60 16.19 -8.75
CA HIS A 1022 17.80 16.11 -9.59
C HIS A 1022 18.89 15.21 -8.99
N ARG A 1023 18.91 15.00 -7.67
CA ARG A 1023 19.83 14.05 -7.00
C ARG A 1023 19.63 12.58 -7.42
N PHE A 1024 18.45 12.25 -7.97
CA PHE A 1024 18.10 10.93 -8.49
C PHE A 1024 18.23 10.83 -10.00
N ARG A 1025 18.48 11.95 -10.68
CA ARG A 1025 18.81 11.93 -12.10
C ARG A 1025 20.19 11.31 -12.20
N GLU A 1026 20.27 10.11 -12.77
CA GLU A 1026 21.55 9.54 -13.15
C GLU A 1026 22.11 10.39 -14.29
N VAL A 1027 22.88 11.42 -13.95
CA VAL A 1027 23.71 12.13 -14.93
C VAL A 1027 24.78 11.13 -15.33
N SER A 1028 24.48 10.37 -16.40
CA SER A 1028 25.30 9.39 -17.11
C SER A 1028 26.50 8.92 -16.30
N ARG A 1029 26.50 7.67 -15.81
CA ARG A 1029 27.72 6.98 -15.36
C ARG A 1029 28.85 7.46 -16.27
N PRO A 1030 29.96 8.02 -15.74
CA PRO A 1030 31.06 8.43 -16.59
C PRO A 1030 31.37 7.20 -17.42
N THR A 1031 31.00 7.22 -18.69
CA THR A 1031 31.38 6.19 -19.61
C THR A 1031 32.89 6.21 -19.51
N ASP A 1032 33.51 5.13 -19.05
CA ASP A 1032 34.97 4.98 -18.92
C ASP A 1032 35.73 5.21 -20.25
N VAL A 1033 35.01 5.63 -21.30
CA VAL A 1033 35.44 6.32 -22.52
C VAL A 1033 36.12 7.64 -22.16
N CYS A 1034 37.33 7.53 -21.61
CA CYS A 1034 38.53 8.33 -21.86
C CYS A 1034 39.54 8.10 -20.72
N ARG A 1035 39.88 6.83 -20.44
CA ARG A 1035 41.30 6.57 -20.15
C ARG A 1035 41.98 6.45 -21.51
N PRO A 1036 42.75 7.45 -21.98
CA PRO A 1036 43.65 7.21 -23.09
C PRO A 1036 44.54 6.03 -22.69
N GLU A 1037 44.49 4.93 -23.44
CA GLU A 1037 45.35 3.76 -23.22
C GLU A 1037 46.83 4.03 -23.57
N ASP A 1038 47.17 5.26 -23.97
CA ASP A 1038 48.51 5.66 -24.41
C ASP A 1038 49.11 6.78 -23.55
N GLU A 1039 49.31 6.56 -22.25
CA GLU A 1039 50.41 7.23 -21.55
C GLU A 1039 51.23 6.19 -20.77
N GLY A 1040 52.43 5.93 -21.30
CA GLY A 1040 53.37 4.94 -20.79
C GLY A 1040 53.73 5.15 -19.33
N GLU A 1041 54.11 4.04 -18.69
CA GLU A 1041 54.68 3.96 -17.36
C GLU A 1041 55.73 5.06 -17.12
N LEU A 1042 55.34 6.14 -16.44
CA LEU A 1042 56.27 6.96 -15.68
C LEU A 1042 55.96 6.78 -14.19
N SER A 1043 56.73 5.89 -13.56
CA SER A 1043 56.73 5.69 -12.12
C SER A 1043 57.18 6.98 -11.41
N LEU A 1044 56.24 7.76 -10.89
CA LEU A 1044 56.52 8.82 -9.93
C LEU A 1044 55.99 8.42 -8.56
N GLN A 1045 56.91 8.40 -7.58
CA GLN A 1045 56.66 8.03 -6.20
C GLN A 1045 55.70 9.00 -5.49
N PRO A 1046 54.92 8.53 -4.51
CA PRO A 1046 53.99 9.37 -3.76
C PRO A 1046 54.67 10.00 -2.54
N GLU A 1047 55.42 11.08 -2.76
CA GLU A 1047 55.71 12.06 -1.70
C GLU A 1047 55.41 13.46 -2.27
N ASP A 1048 54.75 14.31 -1.48
CA ASP A 1048 54.39 15.71 -1.78
C ASP A 1048 53.10 16.01 -2.55
N LEU A 1049 51.95 15.60 -1.99
CA LEU A 1049 50.68 16.32 -2.17
C LEU A 1049 50.00 16.55 -0.80
N ARG A 1050 50.52 17.52 -0.03
CA ARG A 1050 49.81 18.10 1.12
C ARG A 1050 48.72 19.05 0.60
N PHE A 1051 47.55 18.50 0.29
CA PHE A 1051 46.33 19.31 0.30
C PHE A 1051 45.95 19.62 1.75
N ARG A 1052 45.94 20.90 2.07
CA ARG A 1052 45.55 21.45 3.37
C ARG A 1052 44.01 21.37 3.47
N SER A 1053 43.49 20.22 3.88
CA SER A 1053 42.09 20.09 4.29
C SER A 1053 41.91 20.76 5.66
N SER A 1054 41.31 21.94 5.69
CA SER A 1054 40.71 22.48 6.91
C SER A 1054 39.46 21.66 7.22
N SER A 1055 39.65 20.55 7.92
CA SER A 1055 38.57 19.87 8.62
C SER A 1055 38.25 20.66 9.90
N GLU A 1056 37.25 21.53 9.83
CA GLU A 1056 36.50 21.94 11.02
C GLU A 1056 35.04 21.51 10.85
N ASP A 1057 34.69 20.55 11.70
CA ASP A 1057 33.37 20.16 12.18
C ASP A 1057 32.15 20.93 11.62
N TYR A 1058 31.56 20.37 10.57
CA TYR A 1058 30.10 20.37 10.41
C TYR A 1058 29.63 18.94 10.21
N ARG A 1059 29.37 18.25 11.33
CA ARG A 1059 28.45 17.11 11.36
C ARG A 1059 27.05 17.65 11.06
N VAL A 1060 26.63 17.55 9.81
CA VAL A 1060 25.20 17.65 9.45
C VAL A 1060 24.57 16.31 9.78
N GLY A 1061 23.62 16.35 10.70
CA GLY A 1061 22.77 15.22 11.08
C GLY A 1061 21.46 15.21 10.31
#